data_AF-A0A4Q2DHF3-F1
#
_entry.id   AF-A0A4Q2DHF3-F1
#
_cell.length_a   1.000
_cell.length_b   1.000
_cell.length_c   1.000
_cell.angle_alpha   90.00
_cell.angle_beta   90.00
_cell.angle_gamma   90.00
#
_symmetry.space_group_name_H-M   'P 1'
#
loop_
_entity.id
_entity.type
_entity.pdbx_description
1 polymer ?
#
loop_
_entity_poly.entity_id
_entity_poly.type
_entity_poly.pdbx_seq_one_letter_code
_entity_poly.pdbx_strand_id
1 'polypeptide(L)'
;MFSFIPPQGKKAKEPFRKGLGYALQWYDCVRVEIERLKDQAIASKFTELFQVPSGMDPNDTPTPSSRSLTMQDLGAKECHRVLQLRCAGCFGGKEFGRPFKDGGDIHVSVDANFNHRHLRLAGTSPRFYEPQFFISKEEVDAVGERIETQRPWKQPRKVEVPNEAIDSCQEAHTAGTGSTVKTSMEKFDIGGLAALVCRHDVPLFIANVDTPGEQQKYAIALIEHMFLFLPRNANVVALYDIACVVDRSVAQHELFAPGIAERIRLSTSVMHAYVHEWSCQLHYNPRFQDGLGLTDGENVERLWSRTRGLIPVCRTSGKHRRVWLIDRKLRVIAQELKEEMGFWITRRLKKGVFSQKEEAQKTLDECKIEEAILEAQWVDQKVTQTSASSHAPLRLKAHISNILNIQTDINELEATVERSLKLVSKGALPETCRPAISGLQAQLQKIEANAQSLYSTLNVPNKFPSLIGVDLEFIRRLYLIREIKASVQRKATSTFWEFDKLDRATGGKDVALGTKMHQHVRSAMTKKAASLTAAIKRYNAECQALAAISKPEWNIPLPEPLPTAMVELKKCTTLMENVWVEPVQDDSKRWVHDQDVRDGIRAMLRLRRCSEEQRRLSWEANNMLRWYKRELQAIAAAIQEPANALLVTQLQLELEDVVGLKNSWGTTFVTEASYDAHSTNALELAKGPRLTWAPVAIVDDFADNPELDVEEAAPSAEELCLDDLFAEQEDQDGTKAPAAPETT
;
A
#
# COMPACT_ATOMS: atom_id res chain seq x y z
N MET A 1 45.08 -15.04 16.77
CA MET A 1 45.54 -14.51 15.47
C MET A 1 45.34 -15.60 14.41
N PHE A 2 44.25 -15.55 13.62
CA PHE A 2 43.94 -16.58 12.62
C PHE A 2 44.47 -16.16 11.24
N SER A 3 45.23 -17.03 10.57
CA SER A 3 45.70 -16.83 9.19
C SER A 3 44.91 -17.72 8.24
N PHE A 4 44.23 -17.12 7.26
CA PHE A 4 43.63 -17.84 6.13
C PHE A 4 44.69 -18.01 5.02
N ILE A 5 44.87 -19.23 4.53
CA ILE A 5 45.78 -19.54 3.42
C ILE A 5 44.93 -19.96 2.22
N PRO A 6 44.81 -19.12 1.16
CA PRO A 6 44.12 -19.52 -0.06
C PRO A 6 44.95 -20.53 -0.88
N PRO A 7 44.34 -21.23 -1.86
CA PRO A 7 44.95 -22.36 -2.58
C PRO A 7 46.25 -22.03 -3.33
N GLN A 8 46.56 -20.74 -3.54
CA GLN A 8 47.74 -20.28 -4.27
C GLN A 8 48.96 -19.97 -3.39
N GLY A 9 48.97 -20.40 -2.12
CA GLY A 9 50.20 -20.56 -1.34
C GLY A 9 50.93 -19.30 -0.86
N LYS A 10 50.42 -18.09 -1.10
CA LYS A 10 50.98 -16.87 -0.50
C LYS A 10 50.23 -16.49 0.78
N LYS A 11 50.95 -16.43 1.91
CA LYS A 11 50.47 -15.83 3.17
C LYS A 11 50.10 -14.38 2.91
N ALA A 12 48.82 -14.03 3.08
CA ALA A 12 48.40 -12.64 3.09
C ALA A 12 49.03 -11.95 4.32
N LYS A 13 50.00 -11.05 4.10
CA LYS A 13 50.46 -10.11 5.13
C LYS A 13 49.28 -9.18 5.42
N GLU A 14 48.72 -9.30 6.63
CA GLU A 14 47.63 -8.48 7.17
C GLU A 14 46.26 -8.56 6.44
N PRO A 15 45.45 -9.61 6.67
CA PRO A 15 44.06 -9.65 6.21
C PRO A 15 43.13 -8.66 6.93
N PHE A 16 43.63 -7.92 7.92
CA PHE A 16 42.87 -7.05 8.82
C PHE A 16 43.13 -5.55 8.67
N ARG A 17 43.78 -5.09 7.58
CA ARG A 17 43.57 -3.71 7.12
C ARG A 17 42.17 -3.56 6.49
N LYS A 18 41.15 -3.92 7.26
CA LYS A 18 39.75 -3.84 6.88
C LYS A 18 39.22 -2.57 7.53
N GLY A 19 38.81 -1.59 6.72
CA GLY A 19 38.14 -0.39 7.24
C GLY A 19 36.99 -0.77 8.18
N LEU A 20 36.69 0.08 9.17
CA LEU A 20 35.75 -0.19 10.26
C LEU A 20 34.44 -0.88 9.83
N GLY A 21 33.88 -0.51 8.67
CA GLY A 21 32.66 -1.12 8.12
C GLY A 21 32.77 -2.63 7.86
N TYR A 22 33.93 -3.15 7.47
CA TYR A 22 34.13 -4.60 7.27
C TYR A 22 34.30 -5.35 8.60
N ALA A 23 34.89 -4.71 9.62
CA ALA A 23 34.97 -5.27 10.97
C ALA A 23 33.57 -5.35 11.60
N LEU A 24 32.78 -4.30 11.46
CA LEU A 24 31.38 -4.26 11.88
C LEU A 24 30.55 -5.34 11.17
N GLN A 25 30.71 -5.49 9.85
CA GLN A 25 30.04 -6.55 9.09
C GLN A 25 30.39 -7.94 9.62
N TRP A 26 31.69 -8.21 9.86
CA TRP A 26 32.12 -9.51 10.37
C TRP A 26 31.55 -9.79 11.76
N TYR A 27 31.62 -8.81 12.67
CA TYR A 27 31.07 -8.92 14.02
C TYR A 27 29.56 -9.18 13.98
N ASP A 28 28.83 -8.48 13.12
CA ASP A 28 27.39 -8.69 12.93
C ASP A 28 27.07 -10.10 12.42
N CYS A 29 27.87 -10.64 11.50
CA CYS A 29 27.71 -12.03 11.03
C CYS A 29 27.90 -13.04 12.16
N VAL A 30 28.88 -12.83 13.04
CA VAL A 30 29.10 -13.68 14.22
C VAL A 30 27.90 -13.59 15.18
N ARG A 31 27.38 -12.38 15.42
CA ARG A 31 26.18 -12.19 16.23
C ARG A 31 24.97 -12.91 15.66
N VAL A 32 24.76 -12.80 14.35
CA VAL A 32 23.64 -13.47 13.66
C VAL A 32 23.73 -15.00 13.80
N GLU A 33 24.93 -15.56 13.73
CA GLU A 33 25.11 -17.00 13.91
C GLU A 33 24.81 -17.44 15.36
N ILE A 34 25.20 -16.65 16.36
CA ILE A 34 24.85 -16.90 17.77
C ILE A 34 23.33 -16.77 17.97
N GLU A 35 22.69 -15.75 17.40
CA GLU A 35 21.24 -15.57 17.41
C GLU A 35 20.55 -16.80 16.80
N ARG A 36 21.06 -17.32 15.67
CA ARG A 36 20.53 -18.52 15.00
C ARG A 36 20.61 -19.77 15.88
N LEU A 37 21.74 -20.01 16.54
CA LEU A 37 21.91 -21.15 17.45
C LEU A 37 20.99 -21.03 18.66
N LYS A 38 20.86 -19.83 19.24
CA LYS A 38 19.91 -19.54 20.32
C LYS A 38 18.47 -19.82 19.88
N ASP A 39 18.06 -19.31 18.73
CA ASP A 39 16.70 -19.48 18.21
C ASP A 39 16.40 -20.96 17.90
N GLN A 40 17.38 -21.73 17.42
CA GLN A 40 17.27 -23.18 17.23
C GLN A 40 17.09 -23.93 18.56
N ALA A 41 17.85 -23.56 19.60
CA ALA A 41 17.71 -24.14 20.93
C ALA A 41 16.30 -23.91 21.50
N ILE A 42 15.78 -22.69 21.37
CA ILE A 42 14.41 -22.36 21.80
C ILE A 42 13.38 -23.11 20.95
N ALA A 43 13.54 -23.14 19.62
CA ALA A 43 12.61 -23.82 18.71
C ALA A 43 12.53 -25.33 18.99
N SER A 44 13.66 -25.97 19.32
CA SER A 44 13.71 -27.38 19.70
C SER A 44 12.82 -27.63 20.93
N LYS A 45 13.02 -26.86 22.01
CA LYS A 45 12.22 -26.98 23.24
C LYS A 45 10.77 -26.59 23.06
N PHE A 46 10.48 -25.59 22.23
CA PHE A 46 9.11 -25.24 21.87
C PHE A 46 8.40 -26.43 21.20
N THR A 47 9.08 -27.14 20.31
CA THR A 47 8.52 -28.30 19.61
C THR A 47 8.28 -29.47 20.56
N GLU A 48 9.24 -29.78 21.44
CA GLU A 48 9.11 -30.81 22.47
C GLU A 48 7.92 -30.54 23.40
N LEU A 49 7.77 -29.31 23.89
CA LEU A 49 6.75 -28.94 24.87
C LEU A 49 5.33 -28.91 24.30
N PHE A 50 5.18 -28.49 23.04
CA PHE A 50 3.86 -28.24 22.45
C PHE A 50 3.47 -29.21 21.33
N GLN A 51 4.27 -30.26 21.10
CA GLN A 51 3.99 -31.34 20.14
C GLN A 51 3.59 -30.82 18.75
N VAL A 52 4.18 -29.70 18.33
CA VAL A 52 3.98 -29.16 16.99
C VAL A 52 4.74 -30.09 16.02
N PRO A 53 4.13 -30.59 14.93
CA PRO A 53 4.85 -31.47 14.01
C PRO A 53 6.16 -30.82 13.57
N SER A 54 7.29 -31.47 13.83
CA SER A 54 8.61 -31.10 13.31
C SER A 54 8.59 -31.25 11.80
N GLY A 55 8.14 -30.22 11.11
CA GLY A 55 7.97 -30.20 9.67
C GLY A 55 8.79 -29.12 8.99
N MET A 56 9.99 -28.77 9.49
CA MET A 56 11.10 -28.07 8.81
C MET A 56 12.16 -27.57 9.81
N ASP A 57 13.42 -27.46 9.37
CA ASP A 57 14.44 -26.68 10.09
C ASP A 57 13.93 -25.23 10.21
N PRO A 58 13.98 -24.58 11.39
CA PRO A 58 13.60 -23.18 11.54
C PRO A 58 14.36 -22.20 10.61
N ASN A 59 15.44 -22.63 9.96
CA ASN A 59 16.18 -21.86 8.95
C ASN A 59 15.81 -22.18 7.49
N ASP A 60 15.03 -23.22 7.21
CA ASP A 60 14.60 -23.53 5.84
C ASP A 60 13.38 -22.69 5.47
N THR A 61 13.64 -21.61 4.75
CA THR A 61 12.63 -20.92 3.94
C THR A 61 12.13 -21.93 2.89
N PRO A 62 10.85 -22.35 2.91
CA PRO A 62 10.35 -23.39 2.02
C PRO A 62 10.49 -22.93 0.57
N THR A 63 11.37 -23.59 -0.18
CA THR A 63 11.51 -23.41 -1.62
C THR A 63 10.39 -24.20 -2.33
N PRO A 64 9.71 -23.61 -3.33
CA PRO A 64 8.60 -24.25 -4.05
C PRO A 64 9.05 -25.48 -4.83
N SER A 65 10.35 -25.63 -5.11
CA SER A 65 10.90 -26.81 -5.80
C SER A 65 10.92 -28.07 -4.94
N SER A 66 10.84 -27.97 -3.60
CA SER A 66 10.85 -29.15 -2.70
C SER A 66 9.48 -29.57 -2.19
N ARG A 67 8.46 -28.71 -2.34
CA ARG A 67 7.06 -29.04 -2.05
C ARG A 67 6.23 -28.97 -3.33
N SER A 68 6.08 -30.12 -3.98
CA SER A 68 4.74 -30.45 -4.46
C SER A 68 3.81 -30.34 -3.25
N LEU A 69 2.68 -29.64 -3.37
CA LEU A 69 1.59 -29.60 -2.40
C LEU A 69 1.02 -31.03 -2.23
N THR A 70 1.85 -31.96 -1.77
CA THR A 70 1.49 -33.33 -1.48
C THR A 70 0.75 -33.32 -0.16
N MET A 71 -0.27 -34.16 -0.10
CA MET A 71 -1.36 -34.16 0.87
C MET A 71 -0.95 -34.27 2.35
N GLN A 72 0.33 -34.31 2.73
CA GLN A 72 0.79 -34.69 4.07
C GLN A 72 0.64 -33.65 5.19
N ASP A 73 0.45 -32.35 4.92
CA ASP A 73 0.20 -31.33 5.97
C ASP A 73 -1.26 -31.23 6.48
N LEU A 74 -1.99 -32.36 6.54
CA LEU A 74 -3.41 -32.43 6.93
C LEU A 74 -3.71 -32.05 8.40
N GLY A 75 -2.71 -31.66 9.21
CA GLY A 75 -2.84 -31.54 10.68
C GLY A 75 -2.35 -30.25 11.35
N ALA A 76 -1.74 -29.29 10.64
CA ALA A 76 -1.21 -28.07 11.28
C ALA A 76 -2.36 -27.12 11.70
N LYS A 77 -2.58 -27.01 13.01
CA LYS A 77 -3.64 -26.17 13.62
C LYS A 77 -3.20 -24.71 13.88
N GLU A 78 -1.92 -24.41 13.70
CA GLU A 78 -1.31 -23.14 14.09
C GLU A 78 -0.39 -22.59 13.00
N CYS A 79 -0.17 -21.28 12.98
CA CYS A 79 0.83 -20.67 12.11
C CYS A 79 2.24 -21.18 12.45
N HIS A 80 3.13 -21.21 11.46
CA HIS A 80 4.52 -21.56 11.69
C HIS A 80 5.21 -20.57 12.65
N ARG A 81 6.18 -21.06 13.44
CA ARG A 81 6.86 -20.27 14.49
C ARG A 81 7.52 -19.00 13.94
N VAL A 82 8.05 -19.03 12.71
CA VAL A 82 8.64 -17.86 12.03
C VAL A 82 7.67 -16.67 12.01
N LEU A 83 6.39 -16.89 11.65
CA LEU A 83 5.40 -15.81 11.64
C LEU A 83 4.98 -15.41 13.05
N GLN A 84 4.87 -16.37 13.98
CA GLN A 84 4.58 -16.08 15.40
C GLN A 84 5.62 -15.16 16.04
N LEU A 85 6.90 -15.41 15.77
CA LEU A 85 8.01 -14.57 16.26
C LEU A 85 8.01 -13.16 15.67
N ARG A 86 7.62 -13.02 14.40
CA ARG A 86 7.50 -11.71 13.76
C ARG A 86 6.33 -10.91 14.35
N CYS A 87 5.16 -11.53 14.45
CA CYS A 87 3.97 -10.84 14.95
C CYS A 87 3.07 -11.79 15.75
N ALA A 88 3.23 -11.76 17.08
CA ALA A 88 2.41 -12.56 18.00
C ALA A 88 0.92 -12.22 17.89
N GLY A 89 0.55 -10.95 17.67
CA GLY A 89 -0.84 -10.52 17.50
C GLY A 89 -1.55 -11.16 16.31
N CYS A 90 -0.91 -11.20 15.14
CA CYS A 90 -1.49 -11.82 13.94
C CYS A 90 -1.45 -13.35 13.97
N PHE A 91 -0.36 -13.95 14.43
CA PHE A 91 -0.05 -15.36 14.17
C PHE A 91 0.00 -16.25 15.42
N GLY A 92 -0.04 -15.67 16.63
CA GLY A 92 0.05 -16.41 17.89
C GLY A 92 -1.22 -17.17 18.29
N GLY A 93 -2.28 -17.10 17.47
CA GLY A 93 -3.57 -17.76 17.71
C GLY A 93 -3.55 -19.28 17.48
N LYS A 94 -4.63 -19.95 17.91
CA LYS A 94 -4.87 -21.39 17.71
C LYS A 94 -6.12 -21.71 16.87
N GLU A 95 -6.95 -20.69 16.64
CA GLU A 95 -8.24 -20.81 15.95
C GLU A 95 -8.16 -20.03 14.65
N PHE A 96 -8.48 -20.70 13.55
CA PHE A 96 -8.41 -20.20 12.19
C PHE A 96 -9.66 -20.66 11.43
N GLY A 97 -9.90 -20.08 10.25
CA GLY A 97 -11.12 -20.33 9.47
C GLY A 97 -12.23 -19.36 9.80
N ARG A 98 -11.91 -18.20 10.39
CA ARG A 98 -12.91 -17.15 10.60
C ARG A 98 -13.48 -16.74 9.23
N PRO A 99 -14.82 -16.70 9.07
CA PRO A 99 -15.42 -16.22 7.83
C PRO A 99 -14.99 -14.78 7.53
N PHE A 100 -14.87 -14.43 6.25
CA PHE A 100 -14.47 -13.08 5.89
C PHE A 100 -15.46 -11.99 6.33
N LYS A 101 -16.76 -12.30 6.44
CA LYS A 101 -17.77 -11.40 7.00
C LYS A 101 -17.48 -11.00 8.45
N ASP A 102 -16.79 -11.89 9.18
CA ASP A 102 -16.37 -11.69 10.57
C ASP A 102 -14.91 -11.18 10.64
N GLY A 103 -14.30 -10.92 9.49
CA GLY A 103 -12.98 -10.31 9.33
C GLY A 103 -11.88 -11.23 8.89
N GLY A 104 -12.11 -12.53 8.73
CA GLY A 104 -11.00 -13.45 8.46
C GLY A 104 -10.00 -13.52 9.63
N ASP A 105 -8.92 -14.27 9.44
CA ASP A 105 -7.94 -14.49 10.51
C ASP A 105 -6.87 -13.41 10.47
N ILE A 106 -6.25 -13.20 9.30
CA ILE A 106 -5.05 -12.39 9.13
C ILE A 106 -5.29 -11.28 8.10
N HIS A 107 -4.83 -10.06 8.41
CA HIS A 107 -4.82 -8.94 7.46
C HIS A 107 -3.37 -8.59 7.11
N VAL A 108 -3.09 -8.46 5.82
CA VAL A 108 -1.79 -8.06 5.27
C VAL A 108 -1.96 -7.01 4.19
N SER A 109 -0.91 -6.24 3.95
CA SER A 109 -0.83 -5.24 2.90
C SER A 109 0.37 -5.54 2.01
N VAL A 110 0.23 -5.34 0.70
CA VAL A 110 1.28 -5.58 -0.29
C VAL A 110 1.43 -4.38 -1.21
N ASP A 111 2.68 -3.98 -1.49
CA ASP A 111 3.00 -2.88 -2.40
C ASP A 111 4.47 -2.96 -2.86
N ALA A 112 4.83 -2.24 -3.93
CA ALA A 112 6.18 -2.14 -4.48
C ALA A 112 6.71 -0.70 -4.55
N ASN A 113 7.94 -0.51 -4.08
CA ASN A 113 8.64 0.76 -4.09
C ASN A 113 9.83 0.79 -5.08
N PHE A 114 9.67 1.60 -6.12
CA PHE A 114 10.64 1.77 -7.21
C PHE A 114 11.76 2.80 -6.91
N ASN A 115 11.86 3.29 -5.67
CA ASN A 115 12.99 4.13 -5.26
C ASN A 115 14.21 3.30 -4.80
N HIS A 116 13.98 2.08 -4.33
CA HIS A 116 15.00 1.13 -3.85
C HIS A 116 15.79 0.43 -4.98
N ARG A 117 16.19 1.22 -5.99
CA ARG A 117 16.96 0.77 -7.15
C ARG A 117 18.41 0.47 -6.78
N HIS A 118 19.03 -0.50 -7.45
CA HIS A 118 20.45 -0.83 -7.32
C HIS A 118 21.13 -0.69 -8.68
N LEU A 119 22.27 0.02 -8.70
CA LEU A 119 23.03 0.25 -9.93
C LEU A 119 23.73 -1.03 -10.35
N ARG A 120 23.59 -1.40 -11.63
CA ARG A 120 24.29 -2.54 -12.20
C ARG A 120 25.82 -2.40 -12.05
N LEU A 121 26.34 -1.17 -12.16
CA LEU A 121 27.77 -0.85 -12.01
C LEU A 121 28.30 -0.97 -10.58
N ALA A 122 27.44 -1.05 -9.56
CA ALA A 122 27.87 -1.25 -8.17
C ALA A 122 28.49 -2.63 -7.93
N GLY A 123 28.28 -3.57 -8.86
CA GLY A 123 28.88 -4.90 -8.85
C GLY A 123 28.33 -5.80 -7.75
N THR A 124 28.96 -6.96 -7.60
CA THR A 124 28.60 -7.96 -6.58
C THR A 124 29.64 -7.96 -5.45
N SER A 125 29.17 -8.14 -4.22
CA SER A 125 30.05 -8.46 -3.09
C SER A 125 30.02 -9.97 -2.83
N PRO A 126 31.00 -10.58 -2.14
CA PRO A 126 30.93 -11.99 -1.77
C PRO A 126 29.64 -12.33 -1.01
N ARG A 127 29.13 -13.56 -1.15
CA ARG A 127 28.03 -14.05 -0.31
C ARG A 127 28.56 -14.32 1.10
N PHE A 128 27.98 -13.68 2.11
CA PHE A 128 28.40 -13.81 3.52
C PHE A 128 27.23 -13.83 4.51
N TYR A 129 26.00 -13.62 4.04
CA TYR A 129 24.82 -13.44 4.87
C TYR A 129 23.63 -14.13 4.22
N GLU A 130 22.81 -14.79 5.05
CA GLU A 130 21.56 -15.40 4.63
C GLU A 130 20.39 -14.52 5.12
N PRO A 131 19.60 -13.92 4.22
CA PRO A 131 18.50 -13.05 4.59
C PRO A 131 17.31 -13.83 5.15
N GLN A 132 16.60 -13.23 6.11
CA GLN A 132 15.40 -13.82 6.72
C GLN A 132 14.10 -13.33 6.06
N PHE A 133 14.09 -12.12 5.50
CA PHE A 133 12.88 -11.50 4.95
C PHE A 133 12.78 -11.64 3.42
N PHE A 134 13.88 -11.89 2.72
CA PHE A 134 13.88 -12.00 1.26
C PHE A 134 13.34 -13.35 0.80
N ILE A 135 12.38 -13.33 -0.13
CA ILE A 135 12.04 -14.51 -0.93
C ILE A 135 13.02 -14.66 -2.09
N SER A 136 13.19 -15.90 -2.56
CA SER A 136 14.14 -16.21 -3.63
C SER A 136 13.68 -15.64 -4.98
N LYS A 137 14.63 -15.40 -5.90
CA LYS A 137 14.27 -14.96 -7.25
C LYS A 137 13.54 -16.07 -8.00
N GLU A 138 13.98 -17.30 -7.76
CA GLU A 138 13.45 -18.52 -8.36
C GLU A 138 11.97 -18.70 -8.00
N GLU A 139 11.57 -18.40 -6.76
CA GLU A 139 10.17 -18.35 -6.34
C GLU A 139 9.33 -17.36 -7.14
N VAL A 140 9.83 -16.13 -7.28
CA VAL A 140 9.12 -15.06 -7.98
C VAL A 140 9.01 -15.36 -9.48
N ASP A 141 10.07 -15.88 -10.08
CA ASP A 141 10.10 -16.23 -11.49
C ASP A 141 9.17 -17.41 -11.81
N ALA A 142 9.11 -18.43 -10.95
CA ALA A 142 8.17 -19.55 -11.10
C ALA A 142 6.70 -19.08 -11.09
N VAL A 143 6.36 -18.10 -10.26
CA VAL A 143 5.04 -17.45 -10.28
C VAL A 143 4.82 -16.69 -11.59
N GLY A 144 5.84 -15.98 -12.08
CA GLY A 144 5.79 -15.28 -13.36
C GLY A 144 5.52 -16.22 -14.54
N GLU A 145 6.26 -17.32 -14.63
CA GLU A 145 6.09 -18.36 -15.66
C GLU A 145 4.69 -18.97 -15.62
N ARG A 146 4.16 -19.24 -14.41
CA ARG A 146 2.80 -19.76 -14.24
C ARG A 146 1.74 -18.76 -14.73
N ILE A 147 1.86 -17.49 -14.36
CA ILE A 147 0.94 -16.44 -14.81
C ILE A 147 0.93 -16.37 -16.34
N GLU A 148 2.09 -16.32 -16.99
CA GLU A 148 2.18 -16.27 -18.45
C GLU A 148 1.57 -17.53 -19.12
N THR A 149 1.75 -18.69 -18.51
CA THR A 149 1.16 -19.96 -18.99
C THR A 149 -0.37 -19.97 -18.88
N GLN A 150 -0.93 -19.32 -17.86
CA GLN A 150 -2.38 -19.29 -17.60
C GLN A 150 -3.13 -18.18 -18.34
N ARG A 151 -2.47 -17.07 -18.70
CA ARG A 151 -3.08 -15.93 -19.42
C ARG A 151 -3.91 -16.30 -20.66
N PRO A 152 -3.55 -17.30 -21.49
CA PRO A 152 -4.35 -17.66 -22.67
C PRO A 152 -5.75 -18.20 -22.33
N TRP A 153 -5.91 -18.81 -21.15
CA TRP A 153 -7.16 -19.41 -20.73
C TRP A 153 -7.98 -18.43 -19.90
N LYS A 154 -9.25 -18.24 -20.25
CA LYS A 154 -10.18 -17.37 -19.53
C LYS A 154 -11.41 -18.14 -19.12
N GLN A 155 -11.64 -18.23 -17.82
CA GLN A 155 -12.90 -18.78 -17.32
C GLN A 155 -13.94 -17.69 -17.05
N PRO A 156 -15.24 -18.03 -17.12
CA PRO A 156 -16.31 -17.13 -16.73
C PRO A 156 -16.15 -16.76 -15.25
N ARG A 157 -16.25 -15.47 -14.93
CA ARG A 157 -16.23 -14.98 -13.55
C ARG A 157 -17.61 -14.46 -13.15
N LYS A 158 -17.90 -14.50 -11.85
CA LYS A 158 -18.99 -13.72 -11.28
C LYS A 158 -18.63 -12.22 -11.36
N VAL A 159 -19.49 -11.43 -11.98
CA VAL A 159 -19.28 -9.99 -12.14
C VAL A 159 -19.90 -9.28 -10.94
N GLU A 160 -19.10 -9.07 -9.90
CA GLU A 160 -19.50 -8.26 -8.73
C GLU A 160 -19.23 -6.78 -8.92
N VAL A 161 -18.26 -6.44 -9.77
CA VAL A 161 -17.99 -5.08 -10.24
C VAL A 161 -17.93 -5.11 -11.76
N PRO A 162 -18.60 -4.18 -12.47
CA PRO A 162 -18.58 -4.08 -13.92
C PRO A 162 -17.16 -4.06 -14.49
N ASN A 163 -16.94 -4.73 -15.63
CA ASN A 163 -15.60 -4.83 -16.21
C ASN A 163 -15.04 -3.46 -16.57
N GLU A 164 -15.89 -2.57 -17.04
CA GLU A 164 -15.55 -1.22 -17.48
C GLU A 164 -15.08 -0.33 -16.33
N ALA A 165 -15.63 -0.53 -15.12
CA ALA A 165 -15.15 0.14 -13.93
C ALA A 165 -13.72 -0.33 -13.60
N ILE A 166 -13.47 -1.64 -13.67
CA ILE A 166 -12.14 -2.22 -13.43
C ILE A 166 -11.14 -1.81 -14.53
N ASP A 167 -11.57 -1.73 -15.79
CA ASP A 167 -10.76 -1.25 -16.92
C ASP A 167 -10.35 0.21 -16.71
N SER A 168 -11.30 1.07 -16.32
CA SER A 168 -11.01 2.46 -15.97
C SER A 168 -10.04 2.57 -14.78
N CYS A 169 -10.14 1.67 -13.78
CA CYS A 169 -9.18 1.61 -12.69
C CYS A 169 -7.79 1.17 -13.19
N GLN A 170 -7.72 0.14 -14.05
CA GLN A 170 -6.47 -0.35 -14.61
C GLN A 170 -5.75 0.71 -15.46
N GLU A 171 -6.49 1.50 -16.23
CA GLU A 171 -5.94 2.63 -16.99
C GLU A 171 -5.45 3.77 -16.09
N ALA A 172 -6.15 4.05 -14.98
CA ALA A 172 -5.77 5.07 -14.02
C ALA A 172 -4.52 4.68 -13.21
N HIS A 173 -4.36 3.39 -12.92
CA HIS A 173 -3.20 2.85 -12.23
C HIS A 173 -2.12 2.43 -13.24
N THR A 174 -1.10 3.26 -13.41
CA THR A 174 0.13 2.97 -14.20
C THR A 174 0.84 1.65 -13.78
N ALA A 175 0.44 1.09 -12.64
CA ALA A 175 0.82 -0.20 -12.08
C ALA A 175 0.25 -1.41 -12.84
N GLY A 176 -0.98 -1.35 -13.38
CA GLY A 176 -1.72 -2.53 -13.82
C GLY A 176 -1.41 -3.03 -15.24
N THR A 177 -0.65 -2.28 -16.04
CA THR A 177 -0.50 -2.56 -17.48
C THR A 177 0.79 -3.30 -17.82
N GLY A 178 1.76 -3.41 -16.90
CA GLY A 178 3.06 -4.08 -17.14
C GLY A 178 3.93 -3.49 -18.25
N SER A 179 3.39 -2.58 -19.08
CA SER A 179 4.02 -2.01 -20.27
C SER A 179 4.81 -0.72 -19.99
N THR A 180 4.58 -0.07 -18.85
CA THR A 180 5.29 1.15 -18.46
C THR A 180 6.57 0.81 -17.68
N VAL A 181 7.72 1.06 -18.32
CA VAL A 181 9.04 0.90 -17.69
C VAL A 181 9.24 1.99 -16.63
N LYS A 182 8.91 1.70 -15.37
CA LYS A 182 9.12 2.62 -14.23
C LYS A 182 10.61 2.85 -13.90
N THR A 183 11.50 1.98 -14.38
CA THR A 183 12.94 2.05 -14.14
C THR A 183 13.70 1.42 -15.29
N SER A 184 14.73 2.10 -15.81
CA SER A 184 15.61 1.56 -16.85
C SER A 184 16.41 0.37 -16.31
N MET A 185 16.13 -0.83 -16.83
CA MET A 185 16.85 -2.04 -16.45
C MET A 185 18.23 -2.16 -17.11
N GLU A 186 18.60 -1.21 -17.97
CA GLU A 186 19.96 -1.07 -18.49
C GLU A 186 20.89 -0.56 -17.39
N LYS A 187 20.47 0.52 -16.71
CA LYS A 187 21.22 1.18 -15.63
C LYS A 187 21.13 0.41 -14.31
N PHE A 188 19.97 -0.17 -14.01
CA PHE A 188 19.67 -0.82 -12.74
C PHE A 188 19.46 -2.33 -12.94
N ASP A 189 20.11 -3.17 -12.14
CA ASP A 189 19.83 -4.62 -12.10
C ASP A 189 18.65 -4.94 -11.16
N ILE A 190 18.41 -4.10 -10.15
CA ILE A 190 17.19 -4.11 -9.33
C ILE A 190 16.45 -2.78 -9.51
N GLY A 191 15.21 -2.84 -9.99
CA GLY A 191 14.33 -1.68 -10.19
C GLY A 191 13.55 -1.25 -8.94
N GLY A 192 13.47 -2.08 -7.91
CA GLY A 192 12.76 -1.76 -6.67
C GLY A 192 12.66 -2.90 -5.67
N LEU A 193 11.78 -2.74 -4.68
CA LEU A 193 11.43 -3.77 -3.70
C LEU A 193 9.91 -3.91 -3.62
N ALA A 194 9.40 -5.13 -3.59
CA ALA A 194 8.03 -5.43 -3.19
C ALA A 194 8.02 -5.94 -1.74
N ALA A 195 7.03 -5.59 -0.94
CA ALA A 195 6.91 -6.03 0.44
C ALA A 195 5.50 -6.49 0.80
N LEU A 196 5.44 -7.48 1.69
CA LEU A 196 4.24 -7.92 2.39
C LEU A 196 4.40 -7.57 3.87
N VAL A 197 3.45 -6.83 4.41
CA VAL A 197 3.48 -6.30 5.77
C VAL A 197 2.18 -6.66 6.48
N CYS A 198 2.25 -7.05 7.75
CA CYS A 198 1.03 -7.32 8.52
C CYS A 198 0.32 -6.02 8.93
N ARG A 199 -0.89 -6.18 9.47
CA ARG A 199 -1.70 -5.07 10.00
C ARG A 199 -1.03 -4.22 11.08
N HIS A 200 -0.08 -4.80 11.82
CA HIS A 200 0.72 -4.12 12.86
C HIS A 200 1.99 -3.46 12.32
N ASP A 201 2.07 -3.24 11.00
CA ASP A 201 3.22 -2.64 10.30
C ASP A 201 4.49 -3.51 10.29
N VAL A 202 4.42 -4.75 10.79
CA VAL A 202 5.58 -5.66 10.85
C VAL A 202 5.88 -6.24 9.47
N PRO A 203 7.11 -6.08 8.94
CA PRO A 203 7.49 -6.69 7.67
C PRO A 203 7.46 -8.21 7.77
N LEU A 204 6.84 -8.87 6.79
CA LEU A 204 6.81 -10.33 6.70
C LEU A 204 7.82 -10.80 5.67
N PHE A 205 7.63 -10.42 4.41
CA PHE A 205 8.48 -10.87 3.33
C PHE A 205 8.70 -9.75 2.34
N ILE A 206 9.86 -9.75 1.67
CA ILE A 206 10.19 -8.81 0.62
C ILE A 206 10.78 -9.52 -0.60
N ALA A 207 10.62 -8.94 -1.77
CA ALA A 207 11.16 -9.43 -3.02
C ALA A 207 11.91 -8.32 -3.76
N ASN A 208 12.99 -8.69 -4.46
CA ASN A 208 13.60 -7.77 -5.40
C ASN A 208 12.72 -7.65 -6.65
N VAL A 209 12.50 -6.42 -7.11
CA VAL A 209 11.86 -6.16 -8.40
C VAL A 209 12.97 -6.04 -9.44
N ASP A 210 13.12 -7.04 -10.31
CA ASP A 210 14.23 -7.15 -11.26
C ASP A 210 13.79 -7.36 -12.72
N THR A 211 12.48 -7.30 -12.97
CA THR A 211 11.91 -7.27 -14.32
C THR A 211 11.16 -5.95 -14.56
N PRO A 212 11.19 -5.41 -15.79
CA PRO A 212 10.39 -4.23 -16.14
C PRO A 212 8.89 -4.46 -15.92
N GLY A 213 8.21 -3.38 -15.54
CA GLY A 213 6.77 -3.36 -15.27
C GLY A 213 6.41 -3.80 -13.86
N GLU A 214 5.34 -3.25 -13.31
CA GLU A 214 4.77 -3.73 -12.06
C GLU A 214 3.94 -4.98 -12.36
N GLN A 215 4.62 -6.12 -12.31
CA GLN A 215 3.99 -7.41 -12.60
C GLN A 215 3.28 -7.90 -11.33
N GLN A 216 2.03 -8.33 -11.47
CA GLN A 216 1.23 -8.95 -10.39
C GLN A 216 1.96 -10.13 -9.71
N LYS A 217 2.95 -10.73 -10.39
CA LYS A 217 3.78 -11.83 -9.89
C LYS A 217 4.42 -11.55 -8.53
N TYR A 218 4.85 -10.31 -8.26
CA TYR A 218 5.52 -10.02 -6.98
C TYR A 218 4.54 -10.11 -5.81
N ALA A 219 3.34 -9.54 -5.97
CA ALA A 219 2.30 -9.61 -4.94
C ALA A 219 1.84 -11.06 -4.73
N ILE A 220 1.60 -11.80 -5.82
CA ILE A 220 1.20 -13.21 -5.77
C ILE A 220 2.27 -14.07 -5.10
N ALA A 221 3.55 -13.91 -5.48
CA ALA A 221 4.65 -14.68 -4.89
C ALA A 221 4.79 -14.44 -3.39
N LEU A 222 4.71 -13.18 -2.94
CA LEU A 222 4.77 -12.86 -1.51
C LEU A 222 3.59 -13.45 -0.73
N ILE A 223 2.39 -13.41 -1.30
CA ILE A 223 1.18 -13.99 -0.71
C ILE A 223 1.32 -15.51 -0.63
N GLU A 224 1.68 -16.19 -1.73
CA GLU A 224 1.87 -17.64 -1.76
C GLU A 224 2.93 -18.10 -0.77
N HIS A 225 4.04 -17.38 -0.71
CA HIS A 225 5.11 -17.64 0.23
C HIS A 225 4.60 -17.57 1.67
N MET A 226 3.80 -16.56 2.04
CA MET A 226 3.18 -16.50 3.36
C MET A 226 2.26 -17.70 3.64
N PHE A 227 1.45 -18.13 2.66
CA PHE A 227 0.52 -19.25 2.84
C PHE A 227 1.22 -20.59 3.17
N LEU A 228 2.51 -20.75 2.85
CA LEU A 228 3.32 -21.91 3.27
C LEU A 228 3.48 -22.01 4.80
N PHE A 229 3.28 -20.90 5.52
CA PHE A 229 3.42 -20.80 6.96
C PHE A 229 2.07 -20.72 7.69
N LEU A 230 0.95 -20.87 6.98
CA LEU A 230 -0.40 -20.75 7.54
C LEU A 230 -1.10 -22.11 7.63
N PRO A 231 -2.01 -22.28 8.60
CA PRO A 231 -2.95 -23.40 8.63
C PRO A 231 -3.79 -23.47 7.35
N ARG A 232 -4.19 -24.68 6.95
CA ARG A 232 -4.99 -24.91 5.74
C ARG A 232 -6.35 -24.21 5.76
N ASN A 233 -6.93 -24.01 6.94
CA ASN A 233 -8.20 -23.32 7.10
C ASN A 233 -8.06 -21.82 7.33
N ALA A 234 -6.85 -21.25 7.39
CA ALA A 234 -6.69 -19.82 7.63
C ALA A 234 -7.18 -18.99 6.45
N ASN A 235 -8.02 -17.99 6.75
CA ASN A 235 -8.57 -17.01 5.82
C ASN A 235 -7.81 -15.67 5.95
N VAL A 236 -7.36 -15.13 4.82
CA VAL A 236 -6.49 -13.95 4.75
C VAL A 236 -7.19 -12.82 3.99
N VAL A 237 -7.13 -11.60 4.54
CA VAL A 237 -7.50 -10.38 3.81
C VAL A 237 -6.22 -9.69 3.37
N ALA A 238 -6.04 -9.49 2.06
CA ALA A 238 -4.89 -8.83 1.48
C ALA A 238 -5.29 -7.46 0.89
N LEU A 239 -4.64 -6.40 1.37
CA LEU A 239 -4.83 -5.03 0.90
C LEU A 239 -3.79 -4.69 -0.16
N TYR A 240 -4.25 -4.28 -1.34
CA TYR A 240 -3.38 -3.91 -2.47
C TYR A 240 -4.03 -2.78 -3.29
N ASP A 241 -3.22 -1.83 -3.76
CA ASP A 241 -3.68 -0.67 -4.53
C ASP A 241 -4.49 -1.04 -5.78
N ILE A 242 -4.10 -2.12 -6.45
CA ILE A 242 -4.78 -2.66 -7.63
C ILE A 242 -5.52 -3.97 -7.34
N ALA A 243 -6.02 -4.13 -6.11
CA ALA A 243 -6.77 -5.31 -5.67
C ALA A 243 -7.89 -5.71 -6.64
N CYS A 244 -8.66 -4.76 -7.19
CA CYS A 244 -9.73 -5.06 -8.14
C CYS A 244 -9.23 -5.69 -9.45
N VAL A 245 -8.04 -5.28 -9.91
CA VAL A 245 -7.42 -5.80 -11.13
C VAL A 245 -6.87 -7.20 -10.86
N VAL A 246 -6.22 -7.39 -9.71
CA VAL A 246 -5.69 -8.71 -9.30
C VAL A 246 -6.82 -9.70 -9.06
N ASP A 247 -7.88 -9.31 -8.35
CA ASP A 247 -9.02 -10.18 -8.05
C ASP A 247 -9.72 -10.67 -9.33
N ARG A 248 -9.93 -9.75 -10.29
CA ARG A 248 -10.41 -10.10 -11.64
C ARG A 248 -9.46 -11.10 -12.32
N SER A 249 -8.16 -10.86 -12.25
CA SER A 249 -7.16 -11.69 -12.91
C SER A 249 -7.09 -13.09 -12.28
N VAL A 250 -7.14 -13.18 -10.96
CA VAL A 250 -7.20 -14.44 -10.19
C VAL A 250 -8.45 -15.23 -10.55
N ALA A 251 -9.63 -14.57 -10.59
CA ALA A 251 -10.88 -15.23 -10.95
C ALA A 251 -10.88 -15.76 -12.40
N GLN A 252 -10.22 -15.07 -13.33
CA GLN A 252 -10.22 -15.44 -14.75
C GLN A 252 -9.14 -16.44 -15.14
N HIS A 253 -8.01 -16.45 -14.43
CA HIS A 253 -6.79 -17.16 -14.85
C HIS A 253 -6.23 -18.11 -13.79
N GLU A 254 -6.80 -18.20 -12.59
CA GLU A 254 -6.34 -19.09 -11.51
C GLU A 254 -4.88 -18.89 -11.11
N LEU A 255 -4.50 -17.62 -10.90
CA LEU A 255 -3.10 -17.22 -10.73
C LEU A 255 -2.43 -17.78 -9.46
N PHE A 256 -3.22 -18.11 -8.44
CA PHE A 256 -2.72 -18.68 -7.20
C PHE A 256 -2.55 -20.19 -7.28
N ALA A 257 -1.63 -20.73 -6.48
CA ALA A 257 -1.55 -22.15 -6.21
C ALA A 257 -2.90 -22.69 -5.66
N PRO A 258 -3.24 -23.96 -5.93
CA PRO A 258 -4.53 -24.52 -5.58
C PRO A 258 -4.91 -24.33 -4.10
N GLY A 259 -6.16 -23.91 -3.85
CA GLY A 259 -6.72 -23.74 -2.51
C GLY A 259 -6.37 -22.42 -1.80
N ILE A 260 -5.57 -21.53 -2.40
CA ILE A 260 -5.33 -20.17 -1.85
C ILE A 260 -6.46 -19.22 -2.24
N ALA A 261 -6.92 -19.27 -3.49
CA ALA A 261 -7.94 -18.35 -4.02
C ALA A 261 -9.25 -18.35 -3.18
N GLU A 262 -9.65 -19.50 -2.64
CA GLU A 262 -10.85 -19.63 -1.79
C GLU A 262 -10.66 -19.04 -0.37
N ARG A 263 -9.41 -18.86 0.05
CA ARG A 263 -9.01 -18.43 1.40
C ARG A 263 -8.39 -17.05 1.43
N ILE A 264 -8.46 -16.31 0.32
CA ILE A 264 -8.03 -14.92 0.26
C ILE A 264 -9.17 -14.00 -0.16
N ARG A 265 -9.27 -12.85 0.50
CA ARG A 265 -10.10 -11.72 0.06
C ARG A 265 -9.19 -10.54 -0.26
N LEU A 266 -9.37 -9.95 -1.44
CA LEU A 266 -8.65 -8.75 -1.85
C LEU A 266 -9.47 -7.49 -1.52
N SER A 267 -8.77 -6.44 -1.08
CA SER A 267 -9.33 -5.12 -0.76
C SER A 267 -8.33 -4.04 -1.19
N THR A 268 -8.79 -2.83 -1.48
CA THR A 268 -7.87 -1.69 -1.68
C THR A 268 -7.43 -1.10 -0.34
N SER A 269 -6.34 -0.32 -0.31
CA SER A 269 -6.10 0.56 0.84
C SER A 269 -7.16 1.67 0.90
N VAL A 270 -7.38 2.27 2.07
CA VAL A 270 -8.35 3.38 2.23
C VAL A 270 -7.96 4.59 1.39
N MET A 271 -6.67 4.94 1.33
CA MET A 271 -6.22 6.10 0.56
C MET A 271 -6.27 5.82 -0.93
N HIS A 272 -5.92 4.61 -1.35
CA HIS A 272 -5.92 4.22 -2.75
C HIS A 272 -7.32 3.91 -3.28
N ALA A 273 -8.28 3.53 -2.42
CA ALA A 273 -9.68 3.32 -2.78
C ALA A 273 -10.27 4.53 -3.52
N TYR A 274 -9.91 5.75 -3.13
CA TYR A 274 -10.43 6.97 -3.75
C TYR A 274 -9.94 7.20 -5.19
N VAL A 275 -8.94 6.45 -5.67
CA VAL A 275 -8.50 6.50 -7.09
C VAL A 275 -9.39 5.60 -7.96
N HIS A 276 -10.11 4.66 -7.35
CA HIS A 276 -10.98 3.72 -8.06
C HIS A 276 -12.34 4.33 -8.40
N GLU A 277 -12.98 3.79 -9.43
CA GLU A 277 -14.36 4.14 -9.78
C GLU A 277 -15.31 3.80 -8.62
N TRP A 278 -16.40 4.56 -8.48
CA TRP A 278 -17.28 4.44 -7.32
C TRP A 278 -17.85 3.02 -7.12
N SER A 279 -18.23 2.31 -8.18
CA SER A 279 -18.71 0.93 -8.06
C SER A 279 -17.61 -0.04 -7.60
N CYS A 280 -16.36 0.23 -7.96
CA CYS A 280 -15.20 -0.48 -7.42
C CYS A 280 -15.01 -0.14 -5.93
N GLN A 281 -15.16 1.12 -5.52
CA GLN A 281 -15.09 1.51 -4.11
C GLN A 281 -16.14 0.80 -3.26
N LEU A 282 -17.40 0.72 -3.70
CA LEU A 282 -18.46 0.03 -2.97
C LEU A 282 -18.15 -1.44 -2.66
N HIS A 283 -17.33 -2.08 -3.51
CA HIS A 283 -16.93 -3.47 -3.35
C HIS A 283 -15.58 -3.64 -2.63
N TYR A 284 -14.54 -2.89 -3.01
CA TYR A 284 -13.15 -3.10 -2.56
C TYR A 284 -12.68 -2.12 -1.48
N ASN A 285 -13.43 -1.06 -1.17
CA ASN A 285 -13.05 -0.13 -0.11
C ASN A 285 -13.25 -0.83 1.26
N PRO A 286 -12.20 -0.91 2.10
CA PRO A 286 -12.28 -1.61 3.39
C PRO A 286 -13.28 -0.98 4.36
N ARG A 287 -13.66 0.29 4.16
CA ARG A 287 -14.70 0.96 4.96
C ARG A 287 -16.12 0.49 4.61
N PHE A 288 -16.33 -0.08 3.43
CA PHE A 288 -17.62 -0.59 2.96
C PHE A 288 -17.72 -2.13 2.97
N GLN A 289 -16.60 -2.81 3.27
CA GLN A 289 -16.53 -4.26 3.39
C GLN A 289 -16.64 -4.74 4.83
N ASP A 290 -17.50 -5.73 5.05
CA ASP A 290 -17.69 -6.33 6.37
C ASP A 290 -16.49 -7.13 6.82
N GLY A 291 -16.19 -7.02 8.12
CA GLY A 291 -15.11 -7.72 8.78
C GLY A 291 -13.76 -6.99 8.77
N LEU A 292 -13.57 -5.97 7.94
CA LEU A 292 -12.26 -5.30 7.84
C LEU A 292 -12.01 -4.29 8.98
N GLY A 293 -13.01 -4.00 9.80
CA GLY A 293 -12.90 -3.10 10.94
C GLY A 293 -12.33 -1.73 10.52
N LEU A 294 -11.33 -1.26 11.25
CA LEU A 294 -10.67 0.01 10.91
C LEU A 294 -9.39 -0.16 10.08
N THR A 295 -9.17 -1.29 9.41
CA THR A 295 -7.93 -1.56 8.65
C THR A 295 -7.76 -0.53 7.54
N ASP A 296 -6.58 0.08 7.43
CA ASP A 296 -6.33 1.12 6.43
C ASP A 296 -5.57 0.63 5.19
N GLY A 297 -4.74 -0.41 5.32
CA GLY A 297 -3.93 -0.93 4.21
C GLY A 297 -2.66 -0.14 3.93
N GLU A 298 -2.33 0.84 4.77
CA GLU A 298 -1.22 1.79 4.55
C GLU A 298 0.10 1.29 5.18
N ASN A 299 0.14 0.01 5.59
CA ASN A 299 1.24 -0.55 6.37
C ASN A 299 2.57 -0.55 5.60
N VAL A 300 2.51 -0.84 4.30
CA VAL A 300 3.71 -0.92 3.44
C VAL A 300 4.32 0.48 3.25
N GLU A 301 3.50 1.52 3.12
CA GLU A 301 3.97 2.91 3.05
C GLU A 301 4.69 3.37 4.34
N ARG A 302 4.21 2.92 5.51
CA ARG A 302 4.90 3.17 6.79
C ARG A 302 6.25 2.46 6.84
N LEU A 303 6.34 1.24 6.28
CA LEU A 303 7.61 0.55 6.14
C LEU A 303 8.58 1.34 5.26
N TRP A 304 8.13 1.82 4.09
CA TRP A 304 8.94 2.62 3.18
C TRP A 304 9.47 3.91 3.80
N SER A 305 8.66 4.57 4.64
CA SER A 305 9.11 5.72 5.41
C SER A 305 10.32 5.37 6.31
N ARG A 306 10.25 4.23 7.02
CA ARG A 306 11.31 3.77 7.94
C ARG A 306 12.56 3.24 7.23
N THR A 307 12.46 2.82 5.97
CA THR A 307 13.60 2.33 5.17
C THR A 307 14.17 3.37 4.21
N ARG A 308 13.59 4.58 4.14
CA ARG A 308 13.98 5.63 3.19
C ARG A 308 15.47 5.99 3.25
N GLY A 309 16.05 6.06 4.45
CA GLY A 309 17.48 6.39 4.63
C GLY A 309 18.44 5.39 3.98
N LEU A 310 17.99 4.16 3.71
CA LEU A 310 18.81 3.14 3.05
C LEU A 310 18.87 3.31 1.53
N ILE A 311 17.94 4.06 0.92
CA ILE A 311 17.85 4.19 -0.54
C ILE A 311 19.19 4.65 -1.18
N PRO A 312 19.80 5.78 -0.77
CA PRO A 312 21.05 6.23 -1.39
C PRO A 312 22.19 5.24 -1.14
N VAL A 313 22.34 4.75 0.09
CA VAL A 313 23.41 3.83 0.49
C VAL A 313 23.33 2.50 -0.27
N CYS A 314 22.13 1.93 -0.37
CA CYS A 314 21.90 0.65 -1.02
C CYS A 314 21.97 0.73 -2.55
N ARG A 315 21.86 1.93 -3.14
CA ARG A 315 21.88 2.10 -4.60
C ARG A 315 23.26 1.81 -5.20
N THR A 316 24.32 2.16 -4.48
CA THR A 316 25.73 2.01 -4.90
C THR A 316 26.46 0.90 -4.12
N SER A 317 25.82 0.26 -3.15
CA SER A 317 26.40 -0.84 -2.39
C SER A 317 26.36 -2.14 -3.17
N GLY A 318 27.44 -2.93 -3.16
CA GLY A 318 27.44 -4.25 -3.80
C GLY A 318 26.29 -5.17 -3.37
N LYS A 319 25.83 -6.01 -4.30
CA LYS A 319 24.59 -6.81 -4.21
C LYS A 319 24.30 -7.46 -2.85
N HIS A 320 25.22 -8.27 -2.31
CA HIS A 320 24.99 -8.99 -1.06
C HIS A 320 25.04 -8.08 0.18
N ARG A 321 25.84 -6.99 0.14
CA ARG A 321 25.84 -5.98 1.20
C ARG A 321 24.52 -5.20 1.26
N ARG A 322 23.95 -4.85 0.11
CA ARG A 322 22.61 -4.25 0.03
C ARG A 322 21.55 -5.12 0.72
N VAL A 323 21.53 -6.41 0.38
CA VAL A 323 20.59 -7.38 0.97
C VAL A 323 20.75 -7.44 2.49
N TRP A 324 21.99 -7.56 2.98
CA TRP A 324 22.30 -7.54 4.41
C TRP A 324 21.79 -6.25 5.11
N LEU A 325 22.09 -5.08 4.57
CA LEU A 325 21.66 -3.79 5.17
C LEU A 325 20.13 -3.68 5.26
N ILE A 326 19.43 -4.05 4.20
CA ILE A 326 17.96 -4.01 4.17
C ILE A 326 17.40 -5.01 5.18
N ASP A 327 17.84 -6.27 5.13
CA ASP A 327 17.33 -7.34 6.00
C ASP A 327 17.56 -7.02 7.49
N ARG A 328 18.74 -6.50 7.85
CA ARG A 328 19.03 -6.06 9.23
C ARG A 328 18.13 -4.89 9.66
N LYS A 329 17.88 -3.92 8.78
CA LYS A 329 16.94 -2.83 9.09
C LYS A 329 15.52 -3.34 9.27
N LEU A 330 15.07 -4.31 8.47
CA LEU A 330 13.76 -4.94 8.63
C LEU A 330 13.65 -5.68 9.96
N ARG A 331 14.70 -6.37 10.40
CA ARG A 331 14.74 -7.03 11.72
C ARG A 331 14.57 -6.02 12.85
N VAL A 332 15.33 -4.92 12.84
CA VAL A 332 15.21 -3.85 13.83
C VAL A 332 13.80 -3.25 13.83
N ILE A 333 13.25 -2.99 12.64
CA ILE A 333 11.88 -2.48 12.46
C ILE A 333 10.85 -3.42 13.11
N ALA A 334 10.98 -4.73 12.88
CA ALA A 334 10.10 -5.75 13.44
C ALA A 334 10.23 -5.85 14.96
N GLN A 335 11.45 -5.77 15.50
CA GLN A 335 11.70 -5.79 16.94
C GLN A 335 11.08 -4.58 17.65
N GLU A 336 11.31 -3.36 17.14
CA GLU A 336 10.71 -2.13 17.68
C GLU A 336 9.17 -2.23 17.69
N LEU A 337 8.56 -2.74 16.61
CA LEU A 337 7.10 -2.91 16.54
C LEU A 337 6.56 -4.00 17.46
N LYS A 338 7.33 -5.06 17.71
CA LYS A 338 6.99 -6.09 18.68
C LYS A 338 6.95 -5.50 20.08
N GLU A 339 7.94 -4.71 20.46
CA GLU A 339 7.99 -4.01 21.74
C GLU A 339 6.82 -3.04 21.92
N GLU A 340 6.41 -2.33 20.87
CA GLU A 340 5.32 -1.34 20.91
C GLU A 340 3.90 -1.92 20.75
N MET A 341 3.75 -3.23 20.56
CA MET A 341 2.49 -3.84 20.11
C MET A 341 1.28 -3.56 21.04
N GLY A 342 1.46 -3.62 22.37
CA GLY A 342 0.38 -3.30 23.31
C GLY A 342 0.00 -1.81 23.32
N PHE A 343 0.99 -0.91 23.17
CA PHE A 343 0.73 0.52 22.98
C PHE A 343 -0.02 0.77 21.68
N TRP A 344 0.32 0.07 20.60
CA TRP A 344 -0.41 0.13 19.33
C TRP A 344 -1.88 -0.26 19.52
N ILE A 345 -2.17 -1.39 20.18
CA ILE A 345 -3.55 -1.84 20.46
C ILE A 345 -4.30 -0.80 21.30
N THR A 346 -3.67 -0.30 22.36
CA THR A 346 -4.28 0.69 23.26
C THR A 346 -4.57 2.01 22.55
N ARG A 347 -3.63 2.48 21.71
CA ARG A 347 -3.82 3.69 20.89
C ARG A 347 -4.93 3.49 19.87
N ARG A 348 -4.98 2.34 19.20
CA ARG A 348 -6.03 1.98 18.23
C ARG A 348 -7.41 1.98 18.88
N LEU A 349 -7.52 1.43 20.08
CA LEU A 349 -8.78 1.40 20.85
C LEU A 349 -9.21 2.81 21.28
N LYS A 350 -8.32 3.58 21.94
CA LYS A 350 -8.67 4.90 22.49
C LYS A 350 -8.87 5.96 21.40
N LYS A 351 -7.90 6.13 20.50
CA LYS A 351 -7.91 7.20 19.48
C LYS A 351 -8.63 6.78 18.20
N GLY A 352 -8.68 5.49 17.89
CA GLY A 352 -9.35 4.97 16.71
C GLY A 352 -10.82 4.66 17.00
N VAL A 353 -11.05 3.63 17.82
CA VAL A 353 -12.40 3.07 18.04
C VAL A 353 -13.30 4.01 18.83
N PHE A 354 -12.91 4.44 20.04
CA PHE A 354 -13.82 5.20 20.90
C PHE A 354 -14.16 6.57 20.32
N SER A 355 -13.18 7.31 19.80
CA SER A 355 -13.42 8.61 19.17
C SER A 355 -14.36 8.52 17.95
N GLN A 356 -14.14 7.55 17.06
CA GLN A 356 -15.02 7.37 15.90
C GLN A 356 -16.40 6.87 16.27
N LYS A 357 -16.51 6.06 17.34
CA LYS A 357 -17.79 5.58 17.86
C LYS A 357 -18.63 6.72 18.41
N GLU A 358 -18.03 7.61 19.18
CA GLU A 358 -18.69 8.80 19.73
C GLU A 358 -19.20 9.73 18.62
N GLU A 359 -18.35 10.04 17.64
CA GLU A 359 -18.73 10.88 16.49
C GLU A 359 -19.87 10.26 15.68
N ALA A 360 -19.78 8.96 15.36
CA ALA A 360 -20.81 8.27 14.59
C ALA A 360 -22.13 8.16 15.36
N GLN A 361 -22.07 7.89 16.67
CA GLN A 361 -23.28 7.81 17.49
C GLN A 361 -24.01 9.15 17.50
N LYS A 362 -23.26 10.25 17.66
CA LYS A 362 -23.84 11.60 17.59
C LYS A 362 -24.58 11.86 16.28
N THR A 363 -23.98 11.48 15.14
CA THR A 363 -24.64 11.64 13.83
C THR A 363 -25.92 10.81 13.72
N LEU A 364 -25.96 9.59 14.27
CA LEU A 364 -27.19 8.79 14.28
C LEU A 364 -28.28 9.37 15.20
N ASP A 365 -27.89 9.88 16.37
CA ASP A 365 -28.82 10.52 17.30
C ASP A 365 -29.42 11.80 16.69
N GLU A 366 -28.64 12.52 15.88
CA GLU A 366 -29.06 13.72 15.14
C GLU A 366 -29.97 13.39 13.94
N CYS A 367 -29.68 12.35 13.16
CA CYS A 367 -30.44 12.01 11.96
C CYS A 367 -31.83 11.41 12.28
N LYS A 368 -32.01 10.82 13.47
CA LYS A 368 -33.30 10.26 13.97
C LYS A 368 -33.98 9.28 13.02
N ILE A 369 -33.21 8.60 12.17
CA ILE A 369 -33.69 7.55 11.26
C ILE A 369 -33.36 6.21 11.90
N GLU A 370 -34.31 5.28 11.87
CA GLU A 370 -34.12 3.93 12.39
C GLU A 370 -33.02 3.18 11.61
N GLU A 371 -32.14 2.46 12.32
CA GLU A 371 -31.02 1.73 11.71
C GLU A 371 -31.50 0.73 10.63
N ALA A 372 -32.66 0.10 10.82
CA ALA A 372 -33.24 -0.83 9.84
C ALA A 372 -33.55 -0.15 8.50
N ILE A 373 -33.98 1.13 8.52
CA ILE A 373 -34.22 1.91 7.30
C ILE A 373 -32.88 2.25 6.64
N LEU A 374 -31.88 2.68 7.41
CA LEU A 374 -30.54 2.98 6.90
C LEU A 374 -29.90 1.75 6.25
N GLU A 375 -30.07 0.57 6.84
CA GLU A 375 -29.58 -0.68 6.28
C GLU A 375 -30.29 -1.05 4.97
N ALA A 376 -31.61 -0.93 4.90
CA ALA A 376 -32.36 -1.13 3.66
C ALA A 376 -31.91 -0.16 2.56
N GLN A 377 -31.74 1.13 2.89
CA GLN A 377 -31.26 2.16 1.96
C GLN A 377 -29.82 1.87 1.48
N TRP A 378 -28.94 1.39 2.37
CA TRP A 378 -27.58 1.02 2.01
C TRP A 378 -27.52 -0.21 1.09
N VAL A 379 -28.34 -1.22 1.35
CA VAL A 379 -28.44 -2.41 0.49
C VAL A 379 -28.95 -2.01 -0.90
N ASP A 380 -30.01 -1.19 -0.98
CA ASP A 380 -30.51 -0.67 -2.26
C ASP A 380 -29.44 0.15 -2.99
N GLN A 381 -28.69 1.01 -2.28
CA GLN A 381 -27.59 1.78 -2.85
C GLN A 381 -26.52 0.88 -3.48
N LYS A 382 -26.03 -0.13 -2.75
CA LYS A 382 -25.04 -1.08 -3.28
C LYS A 382 -25.57 -1.80 -4.53
N VAL A 383 -26.76 -2.38 -4.46
CA VAL A 383 -27.33 -3.12 -5.59
C VAL A 383 -27.50 -2.22 -6.81
N THR A 384 -28.06 -1.03 -6.60
CA THR A 384 -28.35 -0.07 -7.66
C THR A 384 -27.09 0.48 -8.33
N GLN A 385 -26.06 0.83 -7.55
CA GLN A 385 -24.84 1.47 -8.09
C GLN A 385 -23.78 0.46 -8.58
N THR A 386 -23.92 -0.82 -8.25
CA THR A 386 -23.04 -1.90 -8.71
C THR A 386 -23.64 -2.72 -9.87
N SER A 387 -24.93 -2.57 -10.17
CA SER A 387 -25.57 -3.30 -11.27
C SER A 387 -24.98 -2.98 -12.66
N ALA A 388 -24.98 -3.95 -13.58
CA ALA A 388 -24.55 -3.73 -14.95
C ALA A 388 -25.43 -2.71 -15.71
N SER A 389 -26.69 -2.55 -15.31
CA SER A 389 -27.64 -1.60 -15.93
C SER A 389 -27.28 -0.14 -15.65
N SER A 390 -26.75 0.16 -14.46
CA SER A 390 -26.27 1.51 -14.10
C SER A 390 -24.98 1.93 -14.82
N HIS A 391 -24.34 0.98 -15.54
CA HIS A 391 -23.14 1.16 -16.37
C HIS A 391 -23.39 1.05 -17.89
N ALA A 392 -24.64 0.80 -18.32
CA ALA A 392 -25.10 1.05 -19.70
C ALA A 392 -24.68 2.43 -20.29
N PRO A 393 -24.42 3.49 -19.49
CA PRO A 393 -23.86 4.74 -19.98
C PRO A 393 -22.41 4.71 -20.51
N LEU A 394 -21.66 3.61 -20.45
CA LEU A 394 -20.26 3.59 -20.94
C LEU A 394 -20.14 3.59 -22.48
N ARG A 395 -21.12 3.02 -23.20
CA ARG A 395 -21.23 3.24 -24.66
C ARG A 395 -21.55 4.71 -24.98
N LEU A 396 -22.27 5.37 -24.07
CA LEU A 396 -22.52 6.81 -24.10
C LEU A 396 -21.25 7.58 -23.74
N LYS A 397 -20.41 7.13 -22.79
CA LYS A 397 -19.14 7.74 -22.38
C LYS A 397 -18.17 7.91 -23.54
N ALA A 398 -17.98 6.90 -24.39
CA ALA A 398 -17.11 7.06 -25.56
C ALA A 398 -17.62 8.14 -26.54
N HIS A 399 -18.94 8.19 -26.76
CA HIS A 399 -19.54 9.20 -27.62
C HIS A 399 -19.56 10.59 -26.95
N ILE A 400 -19.86 10.67 -25.65
CA ILE A 400 -19.89 11.89 -24.85
C ILE A 400 -18.48 12.44 -24.65
N SER A 401 -17.46 11.63 -24.31
CA SER A 401 -16.07 12.07 -24.20
C SER A 401 -15.55 12.64 -25.52
N ASN A 402 -15.88 12.01 -26.65
CA ASN A 402 -15.56 12.58 -27.96
C ASN A 402 -16.22 13.95 -28.14
N ILE A 403 -17.48 14.10 -27.72
CA ILE A 403 -18.16 15.38 -27.84
C ILE A 403 -17.67 16.41 -26.82
N LEU A 404 -17.21 16.00 -25.64
CA LEU A 404 -16.61 16.89 -24.63
C LEU A 404 -15.22 17.37 -25.04
N ASN A 405 -14.44 16.52 -25.70
CA ASN A 405 -13.19 16.93 -26.33
C ASN A 405 -13.48 17.97 -27.40
N ILE A 406 -14.45 17.69 -28.29
CA ILE A 406 -14.92 18.66 -29.30
C ILE A 406 -15.38 19.97 -28.64
N GLN A 407 -16.10 19.92 -27.51
CA GLN A 407 -16.55 21.13 -26.80
C GLN A 407 -15.40 21.91 -26.13
N THR A 408 -14.38 21.21 -25.65
CA THR A 408 -13.18 21.83 -25.09
C THR A 408 -12.38 22.51 -26.20
N ASP A 409 -12.23 21.84 -27.34
CA ASP A 409 -11.60 22.40 -28.54
C ASP A 409 -12.36 23.64 -29.05
N ILE A 410 -13.70 23.60 -29.06
CA ILE A 410 -14.56 24.75 -29.40
C ILE A 410 -14.26 25.92 -28.46
N ASN A 411 -14.29 25.71 -27.13
CA ASN A 411 -14.07 26.79 -26.17
C ASN A 411 -12.64 27.39 -26.26
N GLU A 412 -11.63 26.57 -26.52
CA GLU A 412 -10.25 27.03 -26.71
C GLU A 412 -10.08 27.82 -28.01
N LEU A 413 -10.72 27.36 -29.09
CA LEU A 413 -10.77 28.05 -30.38
C LEU A 413 -11.52 29.39 -30.26
N GLU A 414 -12.67 29.43 -29.58
CA GLU A 414 -13.42 30.66 -29.30
C GLU A 414 -12.59 31.68 -28.53
N ALA A 415 -11.94 31.26 -27.44
CA ALA A 415 -11.08 32.12 -26.64
C ALA A 415 -9.86 32.63 -27.43
N THR A 416 -9.40 31.85 -28.42
CA THR A 416 -8.30 32.23 -29.32
C THR A 416 -8.77 33.22 -30.38
N VAL A 417 -9.94 32.99 -30.98
CA VAL A 417 -10.59 33.92 -31.92
C VAL A 417 -10.86 35.26 -31.24
N GLU A 418 -11.41 35.26 -30.03
CA GLU A 418 -11.70 36.48 -29.27
C GLU A 418 -10.42 37.26 -28.91
N ARG A 419 -9.35 36.55 -28.50
CA ARG A 419 -8.03 37.17 -28.27
C ARG A 419 -7.45 37.78 -29.53
N SER A 420 -7.49 37.06 -30.65
CA SER A 420 -6.98 37.53 -31.94
C SER A 420 -7.75 38.74 -32.44
N LEU A 421 -9.08 38.78 -32.30
CA LEU A 421 -9.91 39.95 -32.61
C LEU A 421 -9.57 41.15 -31.72
N LYS A 422 -9.35 40.94 -30.41
CA LYS A 422 -8.92 42.00 -29.48
C LYS A 422 -7.51 42.53 -29.80
N LEU A 423 -6.62 41.70 -30.32
CA LEU A 423 -5.27 42.10 -30.71
C LEU A 423 -5.26 42.86 -32.04
N VAL A 424 -6.13 42.49 -32.99
CA VAL A 424 -6.36 43.26 -34.24
C VAL A 424 -6.99 44.62 -33.92
N SER A 425 -8.01 44.68 -33.04
CA SER A 425 -8.65 45.95 -32.67
C SER A 425 -7.73 46.90 -31.89
N LYS A 426 -6.72 46.36 -31.18
CA LYS A 426 -5.68 47.13 -30.50
C LYS A 426 -4.46 47.47 -31.37
N GLY A 427 -4.47 47.08 -32.66
CA GLY A 427 -3.38 47.36 -33.61
C GLY A 427 -2.09 46.54 -33.39
N ALA A 428 -2.13 45.52 -32.52
CA ALA A 428 -1.01 44.63 -32.26
C ALA A 428 -0.87 43.50 -33.30
N LEU A 429 -1.94 43.22 -34.06
CA LEU A 429 -1.94 42.32 -35.21
C LEU A 429 -2.30 43.11 -36.49
N PRO A 430 -1.67 42.82 -37.64
CA PRO A 430 -2.02 43.43 -38.92
C PRO A 430 -3.48 43.18 -39.31
N GLU A 431 -4.13 44.19 -39.89
CA GLU A 431 -5.48 44.11 -40.48
C GLU A 431 -5.63 42.98 -41.52
N THR A 432 -4.53 42.60 -42.17
CA THR A 432 -4.45 41.49 -43.14
C THR A 432 -4.72 40.11 -42.52
N CYS A 433 -4.70 39.98 -41.19
CA CYS A 433 -5.04 38.74 -40.49
C CYS A 433 -6.56 38.55 -40.30
N ARG A 434 -7.38 39.59 -40.51
CA ARG A 434 -8.84 39.55 -40.31
C ARG A 434 -9.54 38.47 -41.15
N PRO A 435 -9.20 38.24 -42.44
CA PRO A 435 -9.79 37.16 -43.24
C PRO A 435 -9.45 35.76 -42.71
N ALA A 436 -8.24 35.56 -42.17
CA ALA A 436 -7.84 34.28 -41.57
C ALA A 436 -8.62 34.01 -40.27
N ILE A 437 -8.86 35.04 -39.45
CA ILE A 437 -9.69 34.95 -38.25
C ILE A 437 -11.15 34.63 -38.61
N SER A 438 -11.69 35.25 -39.67
CA SER A 438 -13.03 34.91 -40.18
C SER A 438 -13.11 33.49 -40.75
N GLY A 439 -12.03 32.99 -41.36
CA GLY A 439 -11.90 31.58 -41.76
C GLY A 439 -11.96 30.61 -40.58
N LEU A 440 -11.30 30.95 -39.47
CA LEU A 440 -11.36 30.18 -38.21
C LEU A 440 -12.77 30.22 -37.59
N GLN A 441 -13.46 31.37 -37.63
CA GLN A 441 -14.87 31.47 -37.19
C GLN A 441 -15.80 30.58 -38.00
N ALA A 442 -15.61 30.52 -39.33
CA ALA A 442 -16.42 29.65 -40.18
C ALA A 442 -16.14 28.16 -39.93
N GLN A 443 -14.90 27.78 -39.64
CA GLN A 443 -14.57 26.41 -39.23
C GLN A 443 -15.17 26.06 -37.86
N LEU A 444 -15.15 27.00 -36.91
CA LEU A 444 -15.76 26.84 -35.59
C LEU A 444 -17.26 26.49 -35.71
N GLN A 445 -18.01 27.27 -36.50
CA GLN A 445 -19.44 27.01 -36.75
C GLN A 445 -19.70 25.62 -37.36
N LYS A 446 -18.77 25.14 -38.20
CA LYS A 446 -18.87 23.82 -38.83
C LYS A 446 -18.61 22.69 -37.83
N ILE A 447 -17.66 22.87 -36.92
CA ILE A 447 -17.38 21.92 -35.82
C ILE A 447 -18.55 21.87 -34.85
N GLU A 448 -19.16 23.02 -34.50
CA GLU A 448 -20.37 23.10 -33.68
C GLU A 448 -21.54 22.34 -34.33
N ALA A 449 -21.81 22.57 -35.61
CA ALA A 449 -22.87 21.87 -36.34
C ALA A 449 -22.64 20.35 -36.39
N ASN A 450 -21.40 19.90 -36.57
CA ASN A 450 -21.03 18.49 -36.55
C ASN A 450 -21.22 17.85 -35.16
N ALA A 451 -20.85 18.57 -34.10
CA ALA A 451 -21.11 18.14 -32.72
C ALA A 451 -22.63 17.94 -32.51
N GLN A 452 -23.44 18.89 -32.98
CA GLN A 452 -24.90 18.87 -32.87
C GLN A 452 -25.55 17.73 -33.67
N SER A 453 -24.98 17.34 -34.81
CA SER A 453 -25.42 16.18 -35.59
C SER A 453 -25.02 14.82 -34.96
N LEU A 454 -23.85 14.73 -34.32
CA LEU A 454 -23.48 13.55 -33.55
C LEU A 454 -24.45 13.33 -32.37
N TYR A 455 -24.97 14.43 -31.80
CA TYR A 455 -25.98 14.39 -30.74
C TYR A 455 -27.35 13.85 -31.18
N SER A 456 -27.87 14.27 -32.34
CA SER A 456 -29.17 13.77 -32.82
C SER A 456 -29.14 12.27 -33.15
N THR A 457 -27.96 11.72 -33.45
CA THR A 457 -27.75 10.31 -33.76
C THR A 457 -27.71 9.41 -32.51
N LEU A 458 -27.56 9.98 -31.29
CA LEU A 458 -27.40 9.20 -30.06
C LEU A 458 -28.65 8.40 -29.63
N ASN A 459 -29.82 8.67 -30.24
CA ASN A 459 -31.08 7.92 -30.07
C ASN A 459 -31.39 7.55 -28.60
N VAL A 460 -31.32 8.57 -27.73
CA VAL A 460 -31.57 8.50 -26.28
C VAL A 460 -32.90 7.79 -25.93
N PRO A 461 -34.03 8.00 -26.65
CA PRO A 461 -35.31 7.38 -26.31
C PRO A 461 -35.35 5.85 -26.40
N ASN A 462 -34.58 5.24 -27.31
CA ASN A 462 -34.53 3.77 -27.47
C ASN A 462 -33.56 3.07 -26.52
N LYS A 463 -32.63 3.83 -25.90
CA LYS A 463 -31.59 3.28 -25.02
C LYS A 463 -31.85 3.54 -23.52
N PHE A 464 -32.65 4.57 -23.18
CA PHE A 464 -32.98 4.92 -21.79
C PHE A 464 -34.48 5.23 -21.64
N PRO A 465 -35.32 4.20 -21.45
CA PRO A 465 -36.77 4.37 -21.33
C PRO A 465 -37.19 5.29 -20.16
N SER A 466 -36.37 5.35 -19.11
CA SER A 466 -36.61 6.18 -17.90
C SER A 466 -36.42 7.68 -18.13
N LEU A 467 -35.79 8.09 -19.24
CA LEU A 467 -35.53 9.51 -19.57
C LEU A 467 -36.48 10.04 -20.66
N ILE A 468 -37.49 9.25 -21.05
CA ILE A 468 -38.50 9.69 -22.00
C ILE A 468 -39.28 10.86 -21.41
N GLY A 469 -39.28 12.01 -22.11
CA GLY A 469 -39.96 13.25 -21.69
C GLY A 469 -39.07 14.26 -20.95
N VAL A 470 -37.80 13.93 -20.69
CA VAL A 470 -36.81 14.88 -20.16
C VAL A 470 -36.18 15.68 -21.31
N ASP A 471 -35.94 16.97 -21.07
CA ASP A 471 -35.34 17.84 -22.09
C ASP A 471 -33.89 17.42 -22.43
N LEU A 472 -33.55 17.46 -23.72
CA LEU A 472 -32.25 17.02 -24.23
C LEU A 472 -31.10 17.90 -23.71
N GLU A 473 -31.30 19.20 -23.53
CA GLU A 473 -30.27 20.10 -22.99
C GLU A 473 -30.01 19.81 -21.51
N PHE A 474 -31.04 19.43 -20.76
CA PHE A 474 -30.88 18.97 -19.37
C PHE A 474 -30.06 17.68 -19.31
N ILE A 475 -30.40 16.67 -20.10
CA ILE A 475 -29.65 15.40 -20.15
C ILE A 475 -28.19 15.68 -20.52
N ARG A 476 -27.94 16.53 -21.53
CA ARG A 476 -26.59 16.90 -21.97
C ARG A 476 -25.77 17.47 -20.82
N ARG A 477 -26.31 18.46 -20.10
CA ARG A 477 -25.62 19.10 -18.98
C ARG A 477 -25.42 18.15 -17.80
N LEU A 478 -26.38 17.27 -17.53
CA LEU A 478 -26.26 16.29 -16.45
C LEU A 478 -25.09 15.32 -16.67
N TYR A 479 -24.93 14.81 -17.89
CA TYR A 479 -23.79 13.96 -18.24
C TYR A 479 -22.46 14.73 -18.27
N LEU A 480 -22.46 15.98 -18.75
CA LEU A 480 -21.28 16.86 -18.65
C LEU A 480 -20.83 17.03 -17.20
N ILE A 481 -21.77 17.31 -16.28
CA ILE A 481 -21.48 17.47 -14.86
C ILE A 481 -20.90 16.19 -14.26
N ARG A 482 -21.42 15.01 -14.64
CA ARG A 482 -20.88 13.71 -14.22
C ARG A 482 -19.41 13.55 -14.62
N GLU A 483 -19.04 13.90 -15.84
CA GLU A 483 -17.66 13.81 -16.33
C GLU A 483 -16.74 14.85 -15.67
N ILE A 484 -17.22 16.07 -15.46
CA ILE A 484 -16.48 17.09 -14.71
C ILE A 484 -16.26 16.60 -13.26
N LYS A 485 -17.27 16.02 -12.62
CA LYS A 485 -17.14 15.45 -11.25
C LYS A 485 -16.10 14.35 -11.22
N ALA A 486 -16.10 13.43 -12.19
CA ALA A 486 -15.07 12.40 -12.31
C ALA A 486 -13.66 12.97 -12.50
N SER A 487 -13.52 14.10 -13.21
CA SER A 487 -12.26 14.83 -13.32
C SER A 487 -11.84 15.48 -12.00
N VAL A 488 -12.78 16.09 -11.27
CA VAL A 488 -12.55 16.65 -9.93
C VAL A 488 -12.10 15.56 -8.97
N GLN A 489 -12.77 14.42 -8.94
CA GLN A 489 -12.42 13.26 -8.11
C GLN A 489 -10.97 12.81 -8.37
N ARG A 490 -10.58 12.58 -9.63
CA ARG A 490 -9.21 12.20 -9.99
C ARG A 490 -8.16 13.22 -9.51
N LYS A 491 -8.44 14.51 -9.72
CA LYS A 491 -7.54 15.59 -9.25
C LYS A 491 -7.51 15.69 -7.72
N ALA A 492 -8.64 15.50 -7.06
CA ALA A 492 -8.75 15.56 -5.61
C ALA A 492 -7.92 14.44 -4.98
N THR A 493 -8.08 13.21 -5.45
CA THR A 493 -7.33 12.06 -4.94
C THR A 493 -5.82 12.23 -5.14
N SER A 494 -5.36 12.65 -6.32
CA SER A 494 -3.94 12.95 -6.54
C SER A 494 -3.42 14.05 -5.61
N THR A 495 -4.22 15.09 -5.38
CA THR A 495 -3.85 16.21 -4.51
C THR A 495 -3.78 15.78 -3.05
N PHE A 496 -4.79 15.05 -2.56
CA PHE A 496 -4.86 14.56 -1.18
C PHE A 496 -3.68 13.63 -0.85
N TRP A 497 -3.33 12.74 -1.78
CA TRP A 497 -2.22 11.82 -1.62
C TRP A 497 -0.87 12.55 -1.45
N GLU A 498 -0.62 13.61 -2.23
CA GLU A 498 0.61 14.40 -2.10
C GLU A 498 0.68 15.20 -0.81
N PHE A 499 -0.45 15.75 -0.35
CA PHE A 499 -0.51 16.41 0.96
C PHE A 499 -0.21 15.44 2.09
N ASP A 500 -0.79 14.25 2.07
CA ASP A 500 -0.55 13.21 3.09
C ASP A 500 0.91 12.74 3.08
N LYS A 501 1.56 12.64 1.92
CA LYS A 501 2.98 12.30 1.80
C LYS A 501 3.90 13.36 2.43
N LEU A 502 3.51 14.63 2.36
CA LEU A 502 4.23 15.74 3.00
C LEU A 502 4.01 15.74 4.52
N ASP A 503 2.75 15.57 4.95
CA ASP A 503 2.39 15.56 6.37
C ASP A 503 3.02 14.38 7.14
N ARG A 504 3.27 13.26 6.44
CA ARG A 504 3.92 12.05 6.99
C ARG A 504 5.45 12.03 6.87
N ALA A 505 6.08 13.00 6.19
CA ALA A 505 7.53 13.07 6.17
C ALA A 505 8.04 13.32 7.60
N THR A 506 8.84 12.40 8.13
CA THR A 506 9.36 12.43 9.50
C THR A 506 10.04 13.77 9.80
N GLY A 507 9.45 14.51 10.75
CA GLY A 507 9.94 15.79 11.26
C GLY A 507 8.94 16.95 11.22
N GLY A 508 7.71 16.73 10.75
CA GLY A 508 6.67 17.76 10.74
C GLY A 508 6.96 18.86 9.71
N LYS A 509 6.24 19.98 9.79
CA LYS A 509 6.37 21.14 8.87
C LYS A 509 7.80 21.73 8.79
N ASP A 510 8.67 21.36 9.74
CA ASP A 510 9.88 22.11 10.09
C ASP A 510 11.20 21.31 9.96
N VAL A 511 11.21 20.03 9.57
CA VAL A 511 12.46 19.32 9.24
C VAL A 511 12.72 19.33 7.74
N ALA A 512 13.77 20.03 7.36
CA ALA A 512 14.14 20.27 5.97
C ALA A 512 14.70 19.01 5.31
N LEU A 513 13.88 18.35 4.50
CA LEU A 513 14.37 17.82 3.22
C LEU A 513 15.09 18.98 2.51
N GLY A 514 16.29 18.76 1.97
CA GLY A 514 17.14 19.80 1.38
C GLY A 514 16.35 20.94 0.72
N THR A 515 16.64 22.17 1.12
CA THR A 515 15.79 23.38 0.94
C THR A 515 15.24 23.57 -0.48
N LYS A 516 16.00 23.19 -1.53
CA LYS A 516 15.55 23.23 -2.93
C LYS A 516 14.46 22.19 -3.24
N MET A 517 14.61 20.95 -2.79
CA MET A 517 13.65 19.87 -3.05
C MET A 517 12.30 20.14 -2.36
N HIS A 518 12.34 20.69 -1.15
CA HIS A 518 11.12 21.07 -0.43
C HIS A 518 10.36 22.23 -1.12
N GLN A 519 11.08 23.20 -1.68
CA GLN A 519 10.49 24.29 -2.46
C GLN A 519 9.87 23.79 -3.77
N HIS A 520 10.53 22.89 -4.49
CA HIS A 520 9.98 22.29 -5.72
C HIS A 520 8.72 21.46 -5.46
N VAL A 521 8.72 20.62 -4.41
CA VAL A 521 7.54 19.83 -4.02
C VAL A 521 6.38 20.74 -3.64
N ARG A 522 6.62 21.77 -2.81
CA ARG A 522 5.58 22.76 -2.45
C ARG A 522 5.03 23.51 -3.66
N SER A 523 5.89 23.90 -4.60
CA SER A 523 5.48 24.59 -5.83
C SER A 523 4.58 23.70 -6.71
N ALA A 524 4.97 22.45 -6.94
CA ALA A 524 4.16 21.47 -7.66
C ALA A 524 2.80 21.23 -7.00
N MET A 525 2.77 21.12 -5.67
CA MET A 525 1.54 20.96 -4.89
C MET A 525 0.63 22.18 -4.99
N THR A 526 1.19 23.39 -4.95
CA THR A 526 0.43 24.64 -5.06
C THR A 526 -0.23 24.73 -6.44
N LYS A 527 0.50 24.34 -7.50
CA LYS A 527 -0.03 24.25 -8.86
C LYS A 527 -1.17 23.22 -8.98
N LYS A 528 -1.03 22.06 -8.34
CA LYS A 528 -2.07 21.02 -8.32
C LYS A 528 -3.32 21.44 -7.54
N ALA A 529 -3.13 22.03 -6.35
CA ALA A 529 -4.23 22.59 -5.56
C ALA A 529 -4.99 23.68 -6.34
N ALA A 530 -4.29 24.56 -7.07
CA ALA A 530 -4.92 25.55 -7.94
C ALA A 530 -5.72 24.90 -9.09
N SER A 531 -5.17 23.85 -9.73
CA SER A 531 -5.87 23.09 -10.78
C SER A 531 -7.12 22.37 -10.26
N LEU A 532 -7.08 21.84 -9.04
CA LEU A 532 -8.24 21.24 -8.37
C LEU A 532 -9.31 22.29 -8.08
N THR A 533 -8.92 23.42 -7.48
CA THR A 533 -9.85 24.52 -7.18
C THR A 533 -10.52 25.05 -8.45
N ALA A 534 -9.79 25.17 -9.56
CA ALA A 534 -10.36 25.55 -10.85
C ALA A 534 -11.39 24.53 -11.37
N ALA A 535 -11.09 23.24 -11.24
CA ALA A 535 -12.02 22.17 -11.63
C ALA A 535 -13.30 22.18 -10.76
N ILE A 536 -13.18 22.41 -9.45
CA ILE A 536 -14.32 22.54 -8.53
C ILE A 536 -15.19 23.75 -8.89
N LYS A 537 -14.57 24.90 -9.18
CA LYS A 537 -15.30 26.10 -9.62
C LYS A 537 -16.10 25.84 -10.89
N ARG A 538 -15.49 25.14 -11.87
CA ARG A 538 -16.18 24.72 -13.10
C ARG A 538 -17.36 23.79 -12.81
N TYR A 539 -17.14 22.77 -11.97
CA TYR A 539 -18.21 21.86 -11.54
C TYR A 539 -19.37 22.61 -10.88
N ASN A 540 -19.09 23.51 -9.94
CA ASN A 540 -20.12 24.28 -9.22
C ASN A 540 -20.89 25.22 -10.17
N ALA A 541 -20.21 25.85 -11.13
CA ALA A 541 -20.85 26.70 -12.13
C ALA A 541 -21.83 25.90 -13.01
N GLU A 542 -21.45 24.69 -13.44
CA GLU A 542 -22.35 23.83 -14.21
C GLU A 542 -23.52 23.31 -13.35
N CYS A 543 -23.30 23.01 -12.07
CA CYS A 543 -24.40 22.64 -11.15
C CYS A 543 -25.44 23.76 -11.05
N GLN A 544 -25.00 25.02 -10.94
CA GLN A 544 -25.89 26.18 -10.94
C GLN A 544 -26.65 26.33 -12.28
N ALA A 545 -25.94 26.14 -13.40
CA ALA A 545 -26.55 26.22 -14.72
C ALA A 545 -27.58 25.10 -14.98
N LEU A 546 -27.32 23.88 -14.49
CA LEU A 546 -28.26 22.76 -14.55
C LEU A 546 -29.50 23.03 -13.68
N ALA A 547 -29.31 23.58 -12.48
CA ALA A 547 -30.42 23.95 -11.60
C ALA A 547 -31.36 24.98 -12.24
N ALA A 548 -30.83 25.90 -13.06
CA ALA A 548 -31.62 26.93 -13.74
C ALA A 548 -32.55 26.38 -14.84
N ILE A 549 -32.19 25.25 -15.46
CA ILE A 549 -33.00 24.61 -16.51
C ILE A 549 -33.81 23.42 -16.00
N SER A 550 -33.63 23.03 -14.74
CA SER A 550 -34.30 21.89 -14.12
C SER A 550 -35.80 22.15 -13.97
N LYS A 551 -36.61 21.11 -14.25
CA LYS A 551 -38.05 21.12 -13.99
C LYS A 551 -38.39 20.09 -12.91
N PRO A 552 -39.25 20.44 -11.93
CA PRO A 552 -39.68 19.50 -10.89
C PRO A 552 -40.30 18.21 -11.44
N GLU A 553 -40.96 18.30 -12.60
CA GLU A 553 -41.63 17.18 -13.28
C GLU A 553 -40.69 16.03 -13.70
N TRP A 554 -39.40 16.32 -13.88
CA TRP A 554 -38.42 15.30 -14.25
C TRP A 554 -38.05 14.40 -13.08
N ASN A 555 -38.23 14.89 -11.84
CA ASN A 555 -37.97 14.15 -10.62
C ASN A 555 -36.55 13.54 -10.55
N ILE A 556 -35.57 14.23 -11.15
CA ILE A 556 -34.15 13.88 -11.14
C ILE A 556 -33.44 14.76 -10.10
N PRO A 557 -32.86 14.17 -9.04
CA PRO A 557 -32.08 14.90 -8.03
C PRO A 557 -30.93 15.70 -8.64
N LEU A 558 -30.80 16.95 -8.21
CA LEU A 558 -29.75 17.83 -8.69
C LEU A 558 -28.41 17.54 -7.99
N PRO A 559 -27.28 17.59 -8.71
CA PRO A 559 -25.96 17.48 -8.11
C PRO A 559 -25.66 18.67 -7.18
N GLU A 560 -25.10 18.38 -6.02
CA GLU A 560 -24.69 19.38 -5.04
C GLU A 560 -23.33 20.01 -5.38
N PRO A 561 -23.14 21.32 -5.11
CA PRO A 561 -21.84 21.98 -5.27
C PRO A 561 -20.83 21.50 -4.23
N LEU A 562 -19.55 21.43 -4.63
CA LEU A 562 -18.45 20.98 -3.78
C LEU A 562 -17.76 22.17 -3.08
N PRO A 563 -17.25 21.99 -1.84
CA PRO A 563 -16.45 23.01 -1.17
C PRO A 563 -15.18 23.35 -1.94
N THR A 564 -14.81 24.64 -2.00
CA THR A 564 -13.54 25.06 -2.60
C THR A 564 -12.38 25.01 -1.61
N ALA A 565 -12.68 25.04 -0.30
CA ALA A 565 -11.68 24.90 0.75
C ALA A 565 -11.23 23.44 0.88
N MET A 566 -9.91 23.20 0.83
CA MET A 566 -9.33 21.85 0.84
C MET A 566 -9.72 21.03 2.07
N VAL A 567 -9.78 21.67 3.25
CA VAL A 567 -10.12 21.00 4.52
C VAL A 567 -11.57 20.51 4.53
N GLU A 568 -12.47 21.30 3.97
CA GLU A 568 -13.89 20.94 3.84
C GLU A 568 -14.11 19.92 2.72
N LEU A 569 -13.39 20.07 1.60
CA LEU A 569 -13.43 19.11 0.50
C LEU A 569 -12.97 17.72 0.95
N LYS A 570 -11.93 17.62 1.78
CA LYS A 570 -11.48 16.33 2.37
C LYS A 570 -12.56 15.68 3.24
N LYS A 571 -13.47 16.47 3.83
CA LYS A 571 -14.59 16.00 4.65
C LYS A 571 -15.88 15.84 3.85
N CYS A 572 -15.91 16.33 2.61
CA CYS A 572 -17.10 16.33 1.76
C CYS A 572 -17.43 14.91 1.36
N THR A 573 -18.58 14.44 1.82
CA THR A 573 -18.97 13.06 1.70
C THR A 573 -19.53 12.71 0.32
N THR A 574 -20.09 13.70 -0.38
CA THR A 574 -20.63 13.58 -1.75
C THR A 574 -19.57 13.70 -2.83
N LEU A 575 -18.32 14.05 -2.48
CA LEU A 575 -17.20 14.20 -3.43
C LEU A 575 -17.01 12.94 -4.27
N MET A 576 -17.01 11.77 -3.63
CA MET A 576 -16.65 10.49 -4.25
C MET A 576 -17.85 9.76 -4.86
N GLU A 577 -19.07 10.26 -4.63
CA GLU A 577 -20.30 9.67 -5.18
C GLU A 577 -20.52 10.09 -6.64
N ASN A 578 -21.04 9.17 -7.45
CA ASN A 578 -21.42 9.49 -8.83
C ASN A 578 -22.64 10.42 -8.88
N VAL A 579 -22.73 11.25 -9.93
CA VAL A 579 -23.92 12.06 -10.21
C VAL A 579 -25.06 11.13 -10.61
N TRP A 580 -26.20 11.27 -9.93
CA TRP A 580 -27.40 10.50 -10.23
C TRP A 580 -28.07 11.01 -11.51
N VAL A 581 -28.54 10.08 -12.36
CA VAL A 581 -29.02 10.42 -13.71
C VAL A 581 -30.44 9.95 -14.02
N GLU A 582 -31.12 9.29 -13.08
CA GLU A 582 -32.46 8.71 -13.31
C GLU A 582 -33.53 9.39 -12.45
N PRO A 583 -34.81 9.41 -12.88
CA PRO A 583 -35.90 9.89 -12.03
C PRO A 583 -36.07 9.01 -10.78
N VAL A 584 -36.33 9.62 -9.62
CA VAL A 584 -36.55 8.92 -8.35
C VAL A 584 -38.04 8.82 -8.06
N GLN A 585 -38.68 7.72 -8.43
CA GLN A 585 -40.15 7.60 -8.35
C GLN A 585 -40.70 7.19 -6.98
N ASP A 586 -39.86 6.81 -6.02
CA ASP A 586 -40.30 6.15 -4.77
C ASP A 586 -39.40 6.51 -3.57
N ASP A 587 -39.99 6.49 -2.37
CA ASP A 587 -39.32 6.70 -1.07
C ASP A 587 -38.28 5.61 -0.76
N SER A 588 -38.26 4.51 -1.54
CA SER A 588 -37.24 3.47 -1.46
C SER A 588 -35.82 3.95 -1.75
N LYS A 589 -35.63 5.11 -2.41
CA LYS A 589 -34.30 5.66 -2.77
C LYS A 589 -33.98 7.00 -2.12
N ARG A 590 -34.36 7.18 -0.86
CA ARG A 590 -34.01 8.38 -0.08
C ARG A 590 -32.51 8.63 -0.03
N TRP A 591 -31.66 7.60 -0.02
CA TRP A 591 -30.20 7.76 -0.07
C TRP A 591 -29.69 8.59 -1.27
N VAL A 592 -30.49 8.72 -2.34
CA VAL A 592 -30.14 9.53 -3.51
C VAL A 592 -30.28 11.03 -3.26
N HIS A 593 -31.14 11.49 -2.37
CA HIS A 593 -31.46 12.92 -2.22
C HIS A 593 -31.54 13.43 -0.77
N ASP A 594 -31.73 12.53 0.20
CA ASP A 594 -31.83 12.83 1.62
C ASP A 594 -30.44 12.75 2.28
N GLN A 595 -29.92 13.91 2.68
CA GLN A 595 -28.59 14.01 3.29
C GLN A 595 -28.52 13.32 4.67
N ASP A 596 -29.60 13.35 5.44
CA ASP A 596 -29.66 12.70 6.76
C ASP A 596 -29.59 11.18 6.62
N VAL A 597 -30.21 10.62 5.56
CA VAL A 597 -30.06 9.19 5.23
C VAL A 597 -28.63 8.86 4.85
N ARG A 598 -27.96 9.67 4.02
CA ARG A 598 -26.56 9.41 3.62
C ARG A 598 -25.60 9.48 4.81
N ASP A 599 -25.74 10.49 5.65
CA ASP A 599 -24.90 10.66 6.83
C ASP A 599 -25.20 9.58 7.87
N GLY A 600 -26.47 9.21 8.03
CA GLY A 600 -26.91 8.06 8.82
C GLY A 600 -26.27 6.74 8.36
N ILE A 601 -26.30 6.43 7.06
CA ILE A 601 -25.67 5.23 6.49
C ILE A 601 -24.17 5.20 6.83
N ARG A 602 -23.45 6.31 6.62
CA ARG A 602 -22.01 6.37 6.89
C ARG A 602 -21.70 6.23 8.38
N ALA A 603 -22.50 6.84 9.25
CA ALA A 603 -22.37 6.72 10.69
C ALA A 603 -22.63 5.28 11.15
N MET A 604 -23.71 4.64 10.67
CA MET A 604 -24.01 3.23 10.91
C MET A 604 -22.84 2.33 10.50
N LEU A 605 -22.31 2.50 9.28
CA LEU A 605 -21.16 1.72 8.81
C LEU A 605 -19.93 1.95 9.68
N ARG A 606 -19.65 3.21 10.06
CA ARG A 606 -18.52 3.54 10.96
C ARG A 606 -18.65 2.86 12.32
N LEU A 607 -19.85 2.81 12.92
CA LEU A 607 -20.10 2.07 14.17
C LEU A 607 -19.86 0.57 14.03
N ARG A 608 -20.33 -0.03 12.93
CA ARG A 608 -20.12 -1.45 12.63
C ARG A 608 -18.62 -1.76 12.49
N ARG A 609 -17.87 -0.93 11.74
CA ARG A 609 -16.41 -1.04 11.61
C ARG A 609 -15.67 -0.86 12.94
N CYS A 610 -16.12 0.05 13.80
CA CYS A 610 -15.56 0.22 15.15
C CYS A 610 -15.77 -1.04 16.02
N SER A 611 -16.94 -1.66 15.93
CA SER A 611 -17.28 -2.87 16.69
C SER A 611 -16.50 -4.09 16.22
N GLU A 612 -16.28 -4.22 14.91
CA GLU A 612 -15.36 -5.22 14.34
C GLU A 612 -13.92 -5.01 14.79
N GLU A 613 -13.44 -3.76 14.76
CA GLU A 613 -12.09 -3.43 15.20
C GLU A 613 -11.86 -3.80 16.65
N GLN A 614 -12.80 -3.47 17.54
CA GLN A 614 -12.72 -3.80 18.96
C GLN A 614 -12.62 -5.31 19.17
N ARG A 615 -13.42 -6.11 18.45
CA ARG A 615 -13.35 -7.59 18.49
C ARG A 615 -11.99 -8.09 18.02
N ARG A 616 -11.48 -7.58 16.90
CA ARG A 616 -10.17 -7.97 16.37
C ARG A 616 -9.02 -7.64 17.33
N LEU A 617 -9.01 -6.44 17.90
CA LEU A 617 -8.00 -6.05 18.89
C LEU A 617 -8.01 -6.95 20.14
N SER A 618 -9.18 -7.41 20.56
CA SER A 618 -9.30 -8.39 21.64
C SER A 618 -8.66 -9.73 21.28
N TRP A 619 -8.90 -10.24 20.06
CA TRP A 619 -8.28 -11.47 19.59
C TRP A 619 -6.75 -11.35 19.52
N GLU A 620 -6.26 -10.25 18.95
CA GLU A 620 -4.82 -9.99 18.82
C GLU A 620 -4.14 -9.90 20.19
N ALA A 621 -4.75 -9.23 21.18
CA ALA A 621 -4.22 -9.18 22.55
C ALA A 621 -4.18 -10.57 23.21
N ASN A 622 -5.18 -11.42 22.99
CA ASN A 622 -5.17 -12.80 23.48
C ASN A 622 -4.10 -13.66 22.79
N ASN A 623 -3.89 -13.46 21.48
CA ASN A 623 -2.83 -14.13 20.73
C ASN A 623 -1.45 -13.77 21.28
N MET A 624 -1.24 -12.49 21.64
CA MET A 624 -0.01 -12.01 22.28
C MET A 624 0.25 -12.73 23.62
N LEU A 625 -0.73 -12.78 24.53
CA LEU A 625 -0.60 -13.49 25.81
C LEU A 625 -0.28 -14.97 25.62
N ARG A 626 -0.97 -15.61 24.67
CA ARG A 626 -0.75 -17.02 24.34
C ARG A 626 0.68 -17.27 23.87
N TRP A 627 1.17 -16.47 22.92
CA TRP A 627 2.54 -16.57 22.43
C TRP A 627 3.53 -16.33 23.57
N TYR A 628 3.33 -15.26 24.36
CA TYR A 628 4.20 -14.86 25.47
C TYR A 628 4.43 -16.01 26.46
N LYS A 629 3.34 -16.65 26.92
CA LYS A 629 3.42 -17.80 27.83
C LYS A 629 4.27 -18.93 27.26
N ARG A 630 4.02 -19.31 26.00
CA ARG A 630 4.67 -20.47 25.37
C ARG A 630 6.14 -20.21 25.09
N GLU A 631 6.45 -19.00 24.64
CA GLU A 631 7.81 -18.59 24.35
C GLU A 631 8.65 -18.58 25.62
N LEU A 632 8.14 -18.00 26.72
CA LEU A 632 8.80 -18.03 28.02
C LEU A 632 9.08 -19.46 28.51
N GLN A 633 8.12 -20.37 28.36
CA GLN A 633 8.30 -21.77 28.74
C GLN A 633 9.38 -22.46 27.91
N ALA A 634 9.43 -22.20 26.60
CA ALA A 634 10.45 -22.75 25.72
C ALA A 634 11.86 -22.19 26.04
N ILE A 635 11.98 -20.89 26.31
CA ILE A 635 13.25 -20.28 26.70
C ILE A 635 13.73 -20.84 28.04
N ALA A 636 12.85 -20.90 29.04
CA ALA A 636 13.19 -21.45 30.36
C ALA A 636 13.65 -22.92 30.26
N ALA A 637 12.98 -23.74 29.46
CA ALA A 637 13.41 -25.11 29.20
C ALA A 637 14.74 -25.18 28.44
N ALA A 638 14.99 -24.28 27.49
CA ALA A 638 16.25 -24.23 26.75
C ALA A 638 17.44 -23.85 27.65
N ILE A 639 17.24 -23.00 28.66
CA ILE A 639 18.26 -22.65 29.67
C ILE A 639 18.66 -23.86 30.51
N GLN A 640 17.72 -24.75 30.81
CA GLN A 640 17.97 -25.94 31.65
C GLN A 640 18.63 -27.10 30.89
N GLU A 641 18.66 -27.04 29.56
CA GLU A 641 19.22 -28.10 28.71
C GLU A 641 20.76 -28.06 28.77
N PRO A 642 21.45 -29.10 29.26
CA PRO A 642 22.90 -29.11 29.37
C PRO A 642 23.62 -28.94 28.03
N ALA A 643 23.00 -29.39 26.92
CA ALA A 643 23.53 -29.21 25.57
C ALA A 643 23.67 -27.72 25.17
N ASN A 644 22.91 -26.83 25.82
CA ASN A 644 22.92 -25.39 25.56
C ASN A 644 23.85 -24.60 26.49
N ALA A 645 24.77 -25.26 27.20
CA ALA A 645 25.65 -24.60 28.20
C ALA A 645 26.36 -23.34 27.67
N LEU A 646 26.80 -23.34 26.40
CA LEU A 646 27.48 -22.20 25.77
C LEU A 646 26.53 -21.05 25.37
N LEU A 647 25.22 -21.30 25.33
CA LEU A 647 24.19 -20.33 24.95
C LEU A 647 23.43 -19.78 26.15
N VAL A 648 23.70 -20.24 27.38
CA VAL A 648 22.93 -19.89 28.59
C VAL A 648 22.83 -18.38 28.77
N THR A 649 23.92 -17.64 28.58
CA THR A 649 23.92 -16.17 28.71
C THR A 649 22.97 -15.53 27.69
N GLN A 650 23.00 -15.96 26.44
CA GLN A 650 22.15 -15.43 25.37
C GLN A 650 20.68 -15.82 25.55
N LEU A 651 20.42 -17.02 26.09
CA LEU A 651 19.08 -17.46 26.45
C LEU A 651 18.52 -16.69 27.65
N GLN A 652 19.36 -16.34 28.61
CA GLN A 652 18.98 -15.48 29.74
C GLN A 652 18.63 -14.06 29.28
N LEU A 653 19.43 -13.48 28.37
CA LEU A 653 19.10 -12.18 27.77
C LEU A 653 17.77 -12.23 27.00
N GLU A 654 17.53 -13.27 26.21
CA GLU A 654 16.23 -13.43 25.52
C GLU A 654 15.07 -13.60 26.51
N LEU A 655 15.29 -14.30 27.63
CA LEU A 655 14.28 -14.42 28.68
C LEU A 655 13.95 -13.05 29.28
N GLU A 656 14.97 -12.24 29.58
CA GLU A 656 14.80 -10.88 30.11
C GLU A 656 14.07 -9.97 29.11
N ASP A 657 14.46 -10.03 27.83
CA ASP A 657 13.83 -9.27 26.74
C ASP A 657 12.35 -9.63 26.60
N VAL A 658 12.04 -10.93 26.54
CA VAL A 658 10.64 -11.41 26.44
C VAL A 658 9.88 -11.07 27.72
N VAL A 659 10.46 -11.22 28.91
CA VAL A 659 9.81 -10.82 30.17
C VAL A 659 9.48 -9.33 30.14
N GLY A 660 10.39 -8.49 29.66
CA GLY A 660 10.24 -7.03 29.56
C GLY A 660 9.06 -6.57 28.72
N LEU A 661 8.60 -7.38 27.74
CA LEU A 661 7.44 -7.06 26.91
C LEU A 661 6.16 -6.79 27.73
N LYS A 662 6.02 -7.37 28.93
CA LYS A 662 4.84 -7.16 29.78
C LYS A 662 4.58 -5.67 30.09
N ASN A 663 5.65 -4.88 30.18
CA ASN A 663 5.61 -3.46 30.51
C ASN A 663 4.95 -2.62 29.40
N SER A 664 5.00 -3.09 28.15
CA SER A 664 4.42 -2.42 26.99
C SER A 664 3.22 -3.16 26.39
N TRP A 665 3.02 -4.43 26.74
CA TRP A 665 1.97 -5.30 26.22
C TRP A 665 0.66 -5.27 27.01
N GLY A 666 0.65 -4.65 28.18
CA GLY A 666 -0.58 -4.42 28.96
C GLY A 666 -1.61 -3.61 28.17
N THR A 667 -2.84 -4.12 28.06
CA THR A 667 -3.98 -3.48 27.39
C THR A 667 -5.25 -3.58 28.24
N THR A 668 -6.34 -2.95 27.79
CA THR A 668 -7.67 -3.13 28.40
C THR A 668 -8.23 -4.54 28.24
N PHE A 669 -7.77 -5.31 27.25
CA PHE A 669 -8.23 -6.70 27.01
C PHE A 669 -7.43 -7.73 27.79
N VAL A 670 -6.11 -7.52 27.91
CA VAL A 670 -5.19 -8.36 28.67
C VAL A 670 -4.33 -7.46 29.52
N THR A 671 -4.50 -7.54 30.84
CA THR A 671 -3.80 -6.70 31.81
C THR A 671 -2.35 -7.11 31.99
N GLU A 672 -1.50 -6.20 32.47
CA GLU A 672 -0.11 -6.49 32.83
C GLU A 672 -0.01 -7.65 33.84
N ALA A 673 -0.91 -7.70 34.82
CA ALA A 673 -0.98 -8.79 35.80
C ALA A 673 -1.19 -10.19 35.18
N SER A 674 -1.81 -10.26 33.98
CA SER A 674 -1.96 -11.52 33.25
C SER A 674 -0.63 -12.04 32.72
N TYR A 675 0.30 -11.15 32.39
CA TYR A 675 1.66 -11.49 31.96
C TYR A 675 2.55 -11.84 33.16
N ASP A 676 2.43 -11.10 34.28
CA ASP A 676 3.27 -11.28 35.48
C ASP A 676 3.31 -12.72 35.99
N ALA A 677 2.14 -13.37 36.09
CA ALA A 677 2.05 -14.75 36.57
C ALA A 677 2.88 -15.72 35.71
N HIS A 678 2.96 -15.47 34.40
CA HIS A 678 3.78 -16.26 33.48
C HIS A 678 5.26 -15.89 33.56
N SER A 679 5.58 -14.60 33.73
CA SER A 679 6.97 -14.14 33.93
C SER A 679 7.59 -14.75 35.18
N THR A 680 6.90 -14.71 36.32
CA THR A 680 7.41 -15.25 37.59
C THR A 680 7.68 -16.75 37.48
N ASN A 681 6.75 -17.51 36.91
CA ASN A 681 6.92 -18.94 36.72
C ASN A 681 8.13 -19.26 35.83
N ALA A 682 8.27 -18.56 34.70
CA ALA A 682 9.38 -18.77 33.77
C ALA A 682 10.73 -18.43 34.39
N LEU A 683 10.82 -17.34 35.16
CA LEU A 683 12.04 -16.95 35.89
C LEU A 683 12.44 -17.99 36.94
N GLU A 684 11.48 -18.57 37.66
CA GLU A 684 11.73 -19.66 38.60
C GLU A 684 12.22 -20.92 37.88
N LEU A 685 11.56 -21.31 36.78
CA LEU A 685 11.96 -22.46 35.96
C LEU A 685 13.35 -22.28 35.32
N ALA A 686 13.76 -21.04 35.05
CA ALA A 686 15.06 -20.70 34.46
C ALA A 686 16.20 -20.63 35.49
N LYS A 687 15.95 -20.85 36.79
CA LYS A 687 17.01 -20.98 37.80
C LYS A 687 17.83 -22.25 37.53
N GLY A 688 18.85 -22.13 36.68
CA GLY A 688 19.72 -23.21 36.22
C GLY A 688 21.20 -22.90 36.41
N PRO A 689 22.11 -23.73 35.86
CA PRO A 689 23.55 -23.61 36.08
C PRO A 689 24.07 -22.25 35.62
N ARG A 690 24.61 -21.47 36.57
CA ARG A 690 25.29 -20.20 36.28
C ARG A 690 26.72 -20.51 35.84
N LEU A 691 27.10 -20.06 34.65
CA LEU A 691 28.51 -20.00 34.27
C LEU A 691 29.20 -19.01 35.21
N THR A 692 30.04 -19.52 36.11
CA THR A 692 30.97 -18.68 36.87
C THR A 692 32.13 -18.34 35.94
N TRP A 693 32.24 -17.06 35.56
CA TRP A 693 33.42 -16.58 34.88
C TRP A 693 34.66 -16.90 35.72
N ALA A 694 35.64 -17.60 35.15
CA ALA A 694 36.95 -17.70 35.76
C ALA A 694 37.51 -16.26 35.88
N PRO A 695 38.09 -15.87 37.03
CA PRO A 695 38.68 -14.55 37.17
C PRO A 695 39.74 -14.36 36.09
N VAL A 696 39.57 -13.31 35.26
CA VAL A 696 40.59 -12.91 34.29
C VAL A 696 41.78 -12.40 35.11
N ALA A 697 42.87 -13.15 35.12
CA ALA A 697 44.14 -12.64 35.59
C ALA A 697 44.60 -11.56 34.60
N ILE A 698 44.35 -10.30 34.94
CA ILE A 698 44.97 -9.17 34.26
C ILE A 698 46.46 -9.27 34.61
N VAL A 699 47.27 -9.69 33.63
CA VAL A 699 48.71 -9.53 33.70
C VAL A 699 48.97 -8.11 33.20
N ASP A 700 49.24 -7.20 34.14
CA ASP A 700 49.68 -5.83 33.84
C ASP A 700 51.08 -5.88 33.22
N ASP A 701 51.14 -6.17 31.92
CA ASP A 701 52.34 -5.96 31.08
C ASP A 701 52.02 -4.85 30.07
N PHE A 702 51.85 -3.63 30.57
CA PHE A 702 51.99 -2.42 29.75
C PHE A 702 52.90 -1.44 30.47
N ALA A 703 54.19 -1.59 30.19
CA ALA A 703 55.16 -0.51 30.36
C ALA A 703 54.82 0.65 29.42
N ASP A 704 54.95 1.85 29.96
CA ASP A 704 54.71 3.15 29.33
C ASP A 704 55.26 3.25 27.90
N ASN A 705 54.44 3.79 26.99
CA ASN A 705 54.94 4.49 25.82
C ASN A 705 54.05 5.72 25.54
N PRO A 706 54.62 6.94 25.43
CA PRO A 706 53.85 8.18 25.45
C PRO A 706 53.26 8.53 24.09
N GLU A 707 52.11 9.21 24.16
CA GLU A 707 51.54 10.20 23.24
C GLU A 707 51.71 9.99 21.72
N LEU A 708 50.63 9.59 21.06
CA LEU A 708 50.38 9.88 19.66
C LEU A 708 49.14 10.76 19.55
N ASP A 709 49.37 12.07 19.41
CA ASP A 709 48.39 13.04 18.96
C ASP A 709 47.87 12.65 17.57
N VAL A 710 46.55 12.51 17.45
CA VAL A 710 45.86 12.40 16.17
C VAL A 710 44.83 13.52 16.12
N GLU A 711 45.17 14.60 15.40
CA GLU A 711 44.23 15.67 15.04
C GLU A 711 43.06 15.07 14.23
N GLU A 712 41.86 15.30 14.73
CA GLU A 712 40.60 14.87 14.13
C GLU A 712 40.12 15.93 13.14
N ALA A 713 40.21 15.64 11.84
CA ALA A 713 39.51 16.38 10.80
C ALA A 713 38.67 15.40 9.97
N ALA A 714 37.41 15.21 10.37
CA ALA A 714 36.42 14.49 9.57
C ALA A 714 35.82 15.45 8.52
N PRO A 715 35.86 15.16 7.22
CA PRO A 715 35.03 15.85 6.25
C PRO A 715 33.57 15.40 6.40
N SER A 716 32.64 16.36 6.39
CA SER A 716 31.20 16.10 6.46
C SER A 716 30.69 15.41 5.20
N ALA A 717 29.76 14.48 5.38
CA ALA A 717 29.15 13.67 4.32
C ALA A 717 28.12 14.43 3.45
N GLU A 718 28.22 15.76 3.35
CA GLU A 718 27.18 16.61 2.75
C GLU A 718 27.53 17.22 1.39
N GLU A 719 28.74 16.99 0.84
CA GLU A 719 29.17 17.62 -0.43
C GLU A 719 29.22 16.71 -1.68
N LEU A 720 28.67 15.50 -1.63
CA LEU A 720 28.62 14.60 -2.80
C LEU A 720 27.19 14.40 -3.33
N CYS A 721 26.45 15.49 -3.55
CA CYS A 721 25.10 15.41 -4.10
C CYS A 721 24.68 16.68 -4.85
N LEU A 722 25.28 16.91 -6.02
CA LEU A 722 24.80 17.75 -7.13
C LEU A 722 25.61 17.22 -8.31
N ASP A 723 25.09 16.36 -9.19
CA ASP A 723 24.59 16.88 -10.47
C ASP A 723 23.60 15.97 -11.24
N ASP A 724 23.34 14.72 -10.85
CA ASP A 724 22.69 13.77 -11.80
C ASP A 724 21.22 13.41 -11.52
N LEU A 725 20.46 14.24 -10.80
CA LEU A 725 19.01 14.03 -10.61
C LEU A 725 18.12 14.53 -11.76
N PHE A 726 18.69 15.09 -12.84
CA PHE A 726 17.90 15.69 -13.94
C PHE A 726 18.27 15.25 -15.37
N ALA A 727 19.10 14.23 -15.58
CA ALA A 727 19.40 13.74 -16.93
C ALA A 727 18.27 12.93 -17.62
N GLU A 728 17.01 12.98 -17.16
CA GLU A 728 15.89 12.24 -17.78
C GLU A 728 14.64 13.11 -18.04
N GLN A 729 14.79 14.44 -18.17
CA GLN A 729 13.71 15.32 -18.65
C GLN A 729 13.98 16.08 -19.95
N GLU A 730 15.16 15.92 -20.59
CA GLU A 730 15.42 16.55 -21.90
C GLU A 730 15.15 15.65 -23.13
N ASP A 731 14.97 14.34 -22.98
CA ASP A 731 14.75 13.44 -24.13
C ASP A 731 13.27 13.23 -24.52
N GLN A 732 12.36 14.11 -24.10
CA GLN A 732 10.94 14.06 -24.52
C GLN A 732 10.50 15.17 -25.47
N ASP A 733 11.38 16.08 -25.89
CA ASP A 733 11.07 17.02 -26.98
C ASP A 733 11.67 16.54 -28.30
N GLY A 734 10.85 15.83 -29.07
CA GLY A 734 11.15 15.47 -30.44
C GLY A 734 11.16 16.69 -31.35
N THR A 735 12.31 17.35 -31.47
CA THR A 735 12.62 18.21 -32.62
C THR A 735 13.94 17.77 -33.25
N LYS A 736 13.83 17.02 -34.36
CA LYS A 736 14.96 16.80 -35.29
C LYS A 736 15.38 18.15 -35.87
N ALA A 737 16.49 18.71 -35.40
CA ALA A 737 17.20 19.74 -36.14
C ALA A 737 17.88 19.12 -37.38
N PRO A 738 17.87 19.78 -38.55
CA PRO A 738 18.46 19.25 -39.77
C PRO A 738 19.99 19.31 -39.72
N ALA A 739 20.63 18.25 -40.20
CA ALA A 739 22.08 18.17 -40.36
C ALA A 739 22.59 19.26 -41.31
N ALA A 740 23.58 20.04 -40.85
CA ALA A 740 24.38 20.91 -41.71
C ALA A 740 25.44 20.06 -42.45
N PRO A 741 25.77 20.39 -43.71
CA PRO A 741 26.60 19.55 -44.56
C PRO A 741 28.08 19.70 -44.22
N GLU A 742 28.79 18.57 -44.24
CA GLU A 742 30.25 18.52 -44.28
C GLU A 742 30.76 19.13 -45.60
N THR A 743 31.66 20.10 -45.51
CA THR A 743 32.63 20.39 -46.57
C THR A 743 33.97 20.82 -45.98
N THR A 744 34.98 20.06 -46.41
CA THR A 744 36.45 20.23 -46.36
C THR A 744 37.17 20.15 -45.02
#